data_AF-A0A1F5ZQR6-F1
#
_entry.id   AF-A0A1F5ZQR6-F1
#
_cell.length_a   1.000
_cell.length_b   1.000
_cell.length_c   1.000
_cell.angle_alpha   90.00
_cell.angle_beta   90.00
_cell.angle_gamma   90.00
#
_symmetry.space_group_name_H-M   'P 1'
#
loop_
_entity.id
_entity.type
_entity.pdbx_description
1 polymer ?
#
loop_
_entity_poly.entity_id
_entity_poly.type
_entity_poly.pdbx_seq_one_letter_code
_entity_poly.pdbx_strand_id
1 'polypeptide(L)'
;MKSVEGLLRSHAKSSKEAIVAVDPDTDKHLSITYQQLVLLVRRTASYLTALGITKGDRFAILMPNAPEVLIFELAGALLGATTVPLDFKRDTLERKIFKLQDTQSKALFIKVDNGGTNDIPQLSGLHVIFWSSFDEFQSLLPKPTPLLTHGDSSDHYVILYTSGTTAHPKGVLLSQRACLLNAMGIIDWQKFTSRDRFNIILPLHHINSTEFCLSMLLVGGTIILNSRYSTSKFWHIINTYEATNTSIVPTILHDLLVRQKEYTKAPSLKRICIGSAPVLPEETLRFYKIFKIRVVQGYGQTETALRVSGVPIDTDETQYRSLVKNNTIGVELANNHLAIMDEHNNEKKENKHGEICISGPILADGYLNNPEETKKSFIDGWFHSGDLGHWKKIDGQKYFFIIGRIKEIIIKGGVNISPSAIEDALLKAYPQIDEVSVVGYPDERMGEEIAAAIVLKRPSLRALQGSALTVPGLSLYETPKKIFFVDSLPKTSTGKIQRVEVKKQIAELLKNEEQKLYYVRRIKPNETDILEKAVAINNQRWLGLPSTLEEFCARTQNGLVFGAFEEKEGLVGTLSCVQVSNVDKIKTWNQATGNGTLSNHDSNGDTLLCVAISVKNTTGAKPYHTGGVKSIEEYVKSGKDHVLEFHRKPKGGIGGATVWKILKNGRPNDKESMGYNVLMKYPEITKNTKIVRSNTSSPSVLLIEHALLYARDHEIRNVIAFSRPAGFRKYLALSFRA
;
A
#
# COMPACT_ATOMS: atom_id res chain seq x y z
N MET A 1 11.71 -42.62 -6.27
CA MET A 1 11.39 -41.18 -6.10
C MET A 1 9.93 -41.00 -6.52
N LYS A 2 9.07 -40.34 -5.73
CA LYS A 2 7.70 -40.05 -6.20
C LYS A 2 7.82 -39.10 -7.38
N SER A 3 7.32 -39.48 -8.56
CA SER A 3 7.20 -38.63 -9.75
C SER A 3 5.75 -38.19 -9.93
N VAL A 4 5.48 -37.22 -10.81
CA VAL A 4 4.11 -36.87 -11.20
C VAL A 4 3.38 -38.09 -11.75
N GLU A 5 4.04 -38.90 -12.59
CA GLU A 5 3.46 -40.14 -13.08
C GLU A 5 3.14 -41.13 -11.94
N GLY A 6 4.03 -41.27 -10.94
CA GLY A 6 3.82 -42.09 -9.76
C GLY A 6 2.62 -41.62 -8.91
N LEU A 7 2.46 -40.31 -8.76
CA LEU A 7 1.29 -39.68 -8.12
C LEU A 7 0.01 -40.04 -8.88
N LEU A 8 -0.01 -39.87 -10.20
CA LEU A 8 -1.18 -40.17 -11.03
C LEU A 8 -1.54 -41.66 -10.97
N ARG A 9 -0.55 -42.55 -11.00
CA ARG A 9 -0.76 -44.01 -10.86
C ARG A 9 -1.33 -44.38 -9.50
N SER A 10 -0.81 -43.79 -8.42
CA SER A 10 -1.26 -44.08 -7.04
C SER A 10 -2.71 -43.68 -6.79
N HIS A 11 -3.22 -42.70 -7.54
CA HIS A 11 -4.55 -42.13 -7.35
C HIS A 11 -5.55 -42.50 -8.45
N ALA A 12 -5.16 -43.26 -9.47
CA ALA A 12 -5.96 -43.55 -10.66
C ALA A 12 -7.33 -44.22 -10.40
N LYS A 13 -7.49 -44.92 -9.27
CA LYS A 13 -8.73 -45.61 -8.88
C LYS A 13 -9.41 -45.00 -7.65
N SER A 14 -8.93 -43.86 -7.17
CA SER A 14 -9.45 -43.22 -5.96
C SER A 14 -10.68 -42.37 -6.31
N SER A 15 -11.83 -42.70 -5.72
CA SER A 15 -13.07 -41.91 -5.81
C SER A 15 -13.11 -40.73 -4.82
N LYS A 16 -12.06 -40.54 -4.02
CA LYS A 16 -11.96 -39.43 -3.09
C LYS A 16 -11.85 -38.09 -3.82
N GLU A 17 -12.45 -37.05 -3.25
CA GLU A 17 -12.28 -35.67 -3.71
C GLU A 17 -10.81 -35.24 -3.69
N ALA A 18 -10.29 -34.87 -4.86
CA ALA A 18 -8.98 -34.24 -5.01
C ALA A 18 -9.10 -32.72 -4.94
N ILE A 19 -10.09 -32.15 -5.66
CA ILE A 19 -10.30 -30.70 -5.76
C ILE A 19 -11.78 -30.40 -5.54
N VAL A 20 -12.08 -29.45 -4.67
CA VAL A 20 -13.38 -28.81 -4.51
C VAL A 20 -13.19 -27.33 -4.85
N ALA A 21 -13.55 -26.94 -6.08
CA ALA A 21 -13.45 -25.56 -6.53
C ALA A 21 -14.70 -24.78 -6.14
N VAL A 22 -14.51 -23.60 -5.54
CA VAL A 22 -15.57 -22.80 -4.93
C VAL A 22 -15.52 -21.39 -5.49
N ASP A 23 -16.68 -20.89 -5.91
CA ASP A 23 -16.89 -19.47 -6.21
C ASP A 23 -17.52 -18.79 -4.97
N PRO A 24 -16.79 -17.91 -4.27
CA PRO A 24 -17.27 -17.27 -3.06
C PRO A 24 -18.43 -16.28 -3.29
N ASP A 25 -18.67 -15.86 -4.54
CA ASP A 25 -19.72 -14.88 -4.85
C ASP A 25 -21.06 -15.53 -5.15
N THR A 26 -21.04 -16.74 -5.73
CA THR A 26 -22.25 -17.47 -6.13
C THR A 26 -22.55 -18.67 -5.24
N ASP A 27 -21.64 -19.02 -4.32
CA ASP A 27 -21.64 -20.24 -3.51
C ASP A 27 -21.74 -21.55 -4.35
N LYS A 28 -21.50 -21.45 -5.67
CA LYS A 28 -21.39 -22.61 -6.56
C LYS A 28 -20.08 -23.34 -6.30
N HIS A 29 -20.12 -24.66 -6.39
CA HIS A 29 -18.93 -25.49 -6.31
C HIS A 29 -18.89 -26.57 -7.40
N LEU A 30 -17.67 -27.02 -7.69
CA LEU A 30 -17.36 -28.14 -8.56
C LEU A 30 -16.45 -29.10 -7.78
N SER A 31 -16.80 -30.39 -7.73
CA SER A 31 -15.96 -31.43 -7.11
C SER A 31 -15.34 -32.33 -8.18
N ILE A 32 -14.04 -32.58 -8.04
CA ILE A 32 -13.26 -33.45 -8.92
C ILE A 32 -12.59 -34.50 -8.04
N THR A 33 -12.93 -35.76 -8.28
CA THR A 33 -12.27 -36.91 -7.64
C THR A 33 -10.87 -37.13 -8.19
N TYR A 34 -10.02 -37.84 -7.45
CA TYR A 34 -8.69 -38.24 -7.91
C TYR A 34 -8.73 -39.02 -9.23
N GLN A 35 -9.67 -39.96 -9.39
CA GLN A 35 -9.86 -40.69 -10.63
C GLN A 35 -10.19 -39.75 -11.81
N GLN A 36 -11.10 -38.79 -11.61
CA GLN A 36 -11.43 -37.79 -12.63
C GLN A 36 -10.25 -36.87 -12.94
N LEU A 37 -9.52 -36.41 -11.92
CA LEU A 37 -8.31 -35.60 -12.09
C LEU A 37 -7.27 -36.33 -12.94
N VAL A 38 -6.99 -37.61 -12.65
CA VAL A 38 -6.04 -38.42 -13.43
C VAL A 38 -6.50 -38.55 -14.88
N LEU A 39 -7.79 -38.77 -15.13
CA LEU A 39 -8.34 -38.82 -16.49
C LEU A 39 -8.18 -37.47 -17.21
N LEU A 40 -8.53 -36.36 -16.55
CA LEU A 40 -8.42 -35.01 -17.11
C LEU A 40 -6.97 -34.65 -17.43
N VAL A 41 -6.02 -34.99 -16.56
CA VAL A 41 -4.59 -34.80 -16.78
C VAL A 41 -4.12 -35.57 -18.02
N ARG A 42 -4.50 -36.84 -18.17
CA ARG A 42 -4.11 -37.65 -19.34
C ARG A 42 -4.73 -37.15 -20.64
N ARG A 43 -6.01 -36.73 -20.61
CA ARG A 43 -6.68 -36.11 -21.77
C ARG A 43 -6.03 -34.78 -22.14
N THR A 44 -5.65 -33.97 -21.14
CA THR A 44 -4.94 -32.71 -21.34
C THR A 44 -3.55 -32.94 -21.92
N ALA A 45 -2.80 -33.95 -21.45
CA ALA A 45 -1.51 -34.30 -22.05
C ALA A 45 -1.65 -34.71 -23.53
N SER A 46 -2.71 -35.46 -23.87
CA SER A 46 -3.01 -35.78 -25.29
C SER A 46 -3.38 -34.54 -26.10
N TYR A 47 -4.13 -33.60 -25.49
CA TYR A 47 -4.48 -32.33 -26.13
C TYR A 47 -3.25 -31.47 -26.43
N LEU A 48 -2.36 -31.31 -25.44
CA LEU A 48 -1.09 -30.59 -25.61
C LEU A 48 -0.23 -31.22 -26.71
N THR A 49 -0.16 -32.56 -26.76
CA THR A 49 0.56 -33.28 -27.82
C THR A 49 -0.05 -32.99 -29.20
N ALA A 50 -1.38 -32.98 -29.33
CA ALA A 50 -2.06 -32.64 -30.58
C ALA A 50 -1.83 -31.19 -31.03
N LEU A 51 -1.53 -30.28 -30.08
CA LEU A 51 -1.10 -28.91 -30.36
C LEU A 51 0.40 -28.79 -30.68
N GLY A 52 1.14 -29.90 -30.76
CA GLY A 52 2.58 -29.91 -31.05
C GLY A 52 3.47 -29.52 -29.86
N ILE A 53 2.93 -29.55 -28.63
CA ILE A 53 3.71 -29.36 -27.41
C ILE A 53 4.33 -30.70 -27.01
N THR A 54 5.64 -30.71 -26.86
CA THR A 54 6.48 -31.87 -26.59
C THR A 54 7.38 -31.63 -25.38
N LYS A 55 8.19 -32.63 -25.00
CA LYS A 55 9.15 -32.50 -23.90
C LYS A 55 10.10 -31.31 -24.12
N GLY A 56 10.30 -30.49 -23.10
CA GLY A 56 11.10 -29.26 -23.12
C GLY A 56 10.36 -28.01 -23.59
N ASP A 57 9.17 -28.15 -24.18
CA ASP A 57 8.36 -27.00 -24.60
C ASP A 57 7.70 -26.29 -23.42
N ARG A 58 7.35 -25.02 -23.64
CA ARG A 58 6.72 -24.15 -22.66
C ARG A 58 5.35 -23.69 -23.15
N PHE A 59 4.39 -23.57 -22.25
CA PHE A 59 3.08 -23.01 -22.56
C PHE A 59 2.52 -22.19 -21.38
N ALA A 60 1.82 -21.12 -21.72
CA ALA A 60 1.34 -20.15 -20.75
C ALA A 60 -0.12 -20.38 -20.36
N ILE A 61 -0.44 -20.01 -19.12
CA ILE A 61 -1.78 -20.12 -18.55
C ILE A 61 -2.17 -18.73 -18.03
N LEU A 62 -3.29 -18.19 -18.53
CA LEU A 62 -3.85 -16.91 -18.12
C LEU A 62 -5.29 -17.11 -17.63
N MET A 63 -5.43 -17.43 -16.35
CA MET A 63 -6.74 -17.62 -15.71
C MET A 63 -6.67 -17.32 -14.21
N PRO A 64 -7.81 -17.03 -13.55
CA PRO A 64 -7.88 -16.99 -12.09
C PRO A 64 -7.61 -18.37 -11.48
N ASN A 65 -7.72 -18.49 -10.15
CA ASN A 65 -7.65 -19.79 -9.50
C ASN A 65 -8.76 -20.70 -10.04
N ALA A 66 -8.37 -21.77 -10.72
CA ALA A 66 -9.29 -22.72 -11.33
C ALA A 66 -8.65 -24.12 -11.39
N PRO A 67 -9.44 -25.21 -11.33
CA PRO A 67 -8.91 -26.58 -11.43
C PRO A 67 -8.03 -26.82 -12.66
N GLU A 68 -8.37 -26.16 -13.76
CA GLU A 68 -7.65 -26.25 -15.03
C GLU A 68 -6.16 -25.94 -14.87
N VAL A 69 -5.77 -24.99 -14.00
CA VAL A 69 -4.36 -24.66 -13.73
C VAL A 69 -3.58 -25.90 -13.27
N LEU A 70 -4.12 -26.62 -12.26
CA LEU A 70 -3.49 -27.82 -11.72
C LEU A 70 -3.49 -28.97 -12.74
N ILE A 71 -4.56 -29.07 -13.54
CA ILE A 71 -4.66 -30.07 -14.61
C ILE A 71 -3.56 -29.83 -15.66
N PHE A 72 -3.34 -28.58 -16.07
CA PHE A 72 -2.29 -28.20 -17.00
C PHE A 72 -0.89 -28.41 -16.43
N GLU A 73 -0.64 -28.03 -15.17
CA GLU A 73 0.66 -28.27 -14.52
C GLU A 73 1.02 -29.75 -14.48
N LEU A 74 0.10 -30.61 -14.04
CA LEU A 74 0.32 -32.05 -14.00
C LEU A 74 0.44 -32.68 -15.39
N ALA A 75 -0.31 -32.18 -16.38
CA ALA A 75 -0.25 -32.66 -17.76
C ALA A 75 1.06 -32.25 -18.46
N GLY A 76 1.52 -31.02 -18.24
CA GLY A 76 2.82 -30.54 -18.69
C GLY A 76 3.93 -31.38 -18.08
N ALA A 77 3.94 -31.54 -16.75
CA ALA A 77 4.92 -32.35 -16.06
C ALA A 77 4.91 -33.83 -16.52
N LEU A 78 3.75 -34.40 -16.83
CA LEU A 78 3.64 -35.75 -17.40
C LEU A 78 4.31 -35.86 -18.78
N LEU A 79 4.22 -34.81 -19.61
CA LEU A 79 4.88 -34.76 -20.93
C LEU A 79 6.36 -34.39 -20.87
N GLY A 80 6.79 -33.76 -19.78
CA GLY A 80 8.08 -33.06 -19.68
C GLY A 80 8.04 -31.65 -20.27
N ALA A 81 6.86 -31.07 -20.44
CA ALA A 81 6.65 -29.67 -20.82
C ALA A 81 6.43 -28.79 -19.58
N THR A 82 6.67 -27.50 -19.70
CA THR A 82 6.72 -26.56 -18.57
C THR A 82 5.60 -25.53 -18.65
N THR A 83 4.89 -25.35 -17.54
CA THR A 83 3.84 -24.33 -17.45
C THR A 83 4.41 -22.95 -17.10
N VAL A 84 3.77 -21.91 -17.63
CA VAL A 84 4.10 -20.51 -17.36
C VAL A 84 2.82 -19.77 -16.92
N PRO A 85 2.45 -19.84 -15.64
CA PRO A 85 1.26 -19.14 -15.16
C PRO A 85 1.50 -17.62 -15.14
N LEU A 86 0.60 -16.89 -15.76
CA LEU A 86 0.60 -15.43 -15.83
C LEU A 86 -0.35 -14.83 -14.77
N ASP A 87 -0.08 -13.59 -14.35
CA ASP A 87 -0.97 -12.90 -13.42
C ASP A 87 -2.20 -12.38 -14.17
N PHE A 88 -3.31 -13.10 -14.04
CA PHE A 88 -4.59 -12.78 -14.67
C PHE A 88 -5.08 -11.35 -14.40
N LYS A 89 -4.78 -10.78 -13.22
CA LYS A 89 -5.31 -9.47 -12.82
C LYS A 89 -4.33 -8.33 -13.05
N ARG A 90 -3.01 -8.58 -12.98
CA ARG A 90 -2.01 -7.50 -12.88
C ARG A 90 -0.99 -7.47 -14.00
N ASP A 91 -0.86 -8.53 -14.80
CA ASP A 91 -0.01 -8.44 -15.98
C ASP A 91 -0.69 -7.54 -17.02
N THR A 92 -0.01 -6.45 -17.38
CA THR A 92 -0.38 -5.61 -18.52
C THR A 92 -0.15 -6.36 -19.82
N LEU A 93 -0.73 -5.90 -20.93
CA LEU A 93 -0.47 -6.48 -22.26
C LEU A 93 1.04 -6.61 -22.55
N GLU A 94 1.81 -5.55 -22.28
CA GLU A 94 3.26 -5.53 -22.43
C GLU A 94 3.96 -6.62 -21.59
N ARG A 95 3.55 -6.79 -20.32
CA ARG A 95 4.11 -7.83 -19.45
C ARG A 95 3.77 -9.23 -19.93
N LYS A 96 2.54 -9.45 -20.42
CA LYS A 96 2.14 -10.72 -21.00
C LYS A 96 2.99 -11.03 -22.24
N ILE A 97 3.13 -10.06 -23.16
CA ILE A 97 3.96 -10.20 -24.36
C ILE A 97 5.40 -10.53 -23.99
N PHE A 98 6.00 -9.75 -23.07
CA PHE A 98 7.36 -9.99 -22.59
C PHE A 98 7.54 -11.42 -22.06
N LYS A 99 6.67 -11.85 -21.14
CA LYS A 99 6.77 -13.19 -20.54
C LYS A 99 6.62 -14.29 -21.59
N LEU A 100 5.67 -14.15 -22.52
CA LEU A 100 5.43 -15.12 -23.60
C LEU A 100 6.63 -15.24 -24.55
N GLN A 101 7.29 -14.11 -24.87
CA GLN A 101 8.48 -14.08 -25.70
C GLN A 101 9.68 -14.66 -24.97
N ASP A 102 9.92 -14.27 -23.72
CA ASP A 102 11.04 -14.75 -22.91
C ASP A 102 10.94 -16.27 -22.66
N THR A 103 9.72 -16.78 -22.42
CA THR A 103 9.48 -18.23 -22.31
C THR A 103 9.34 -18.94 -23.64
N GLN A 104 9.31 -18.25 -24.77
CA GLN A 104 9.03 -18.83 -26.09
C GLN A 104 7.82 -19.77 -26.05
N SER A 105 6.75 -19.34 -25.38
CA SER A 105 5.57 -20.18 -25.17
C SER A 105 4.93 -20.56 -26.50
N LYS A 106 4.68 -21.86 -26.72
CA LYS A 106 4.00 -22.36 -27.93
C LYS A 106 2.50 -22.16 -27.90
N ALA A 107 1.91 -22.15 -26.71
CA ALA A 107 0.48 -21.93 -26.52
C ALA A 107 0.18 -21.02 -25.34
N LEU A 108 -0.97 -20.36 -25.39
CA LEU A 108 -1.57 -19.56 -24.34
C LEU A 108 -3.01 -20.03 -24.11
N PHE A 109 -3.27 -20.54 -22.91
CA PHE A 109 -4.58 -21.01 -22.49
C PHE A 109 -5.28 -19.98 -21.62
N ILE A 110 -6.49 -19.59 -22.00
CA ILE A 110 -7.24 -18.49 -21.37
C ILE A 110 -8.60 -18.99 -20.93
N LYS A 111 -8.94 -18.79 -19.66
CA LYS A 111 -10.32 -18.93 -19.19
C LYS A 111 -10.97 -17.55 -19.21
N VAL A 112 -11.97 -17.37 -20.07
CA VAL A 112 -12.71 -16.11 -20.23
C VAL A 112 -13.79 -16.05 -19.16
N ASP A 113 -13.83 -14.96 -18.40
CA ASP A 113 -14.94 -14.60 -17.53
C ASP A 113 -15.79 -13.48 -18.15
N ASN A 114 -17.03 -13.30 -17.64
CA ASN A 114 -18.00 -12.30 -18.14
C ASN A 114 -17.52 -10.83 -18.02
N GLY A 115 -16.31 -10.58 -17.53
CA GLY A 115 -15.68 -9.26 -17.39
C GLY A 115 -14.65 -8.90 -18.48
N GLY A 116 -14.30 -9.84 -19.36
CA GLY A 116 -13.46 -9.62 -20.54
C GLY A 116 -11.95 -9.51 -20.26
N THR A 117 -11.14 -10.25 -21.01
CA THR A 117 -9.72 -9.94 -21.20
C THR A 117 -9.60 -9.11 -22.49
N ASN A 118 -9.76 -7.79 -22.40
CA ASN A 118 -9.65 -6.92 -23.58
C ASN A 118 -8.20 -6.82 -24.13
N ASP A 119 -7.23 -7.45 -23.46
CA ASP A 119 -5.79 -7.39 -23.77
C ASP A 119 -5.20 -8.80 -23.93
N ILE A 120 -5.60 -9.49 -25.01
CA ILE A 120 -5.03 -10.79 -25.41
C ILE A 120 -3.78 -10.55 -26.29
N PRO A 121 -2.60 -11.07 -25.92
CA PRO A 121 -1.40 -10.97 -26.74
C PRO A 121 -1.58 -11.62 -28.12
N GLN A 122 -1.28 -10.87 -29.18
CA GLN A 122 -1.21 -11.39 -30.55
C GLN A 122 0.27 -11.57 -30.92
N LEU A 123 0.74 -12.82 -30.91
CA LEU A 123 2.11 -13.18 -31.26
C LEU A 123 2.11 -14.23 -32.37
N SER A 124 2.97 -14.06 -33.37
CA SER A 124 3.09 -15.03 -34.47
C SER A 124 3.55 -16.39 -33.95
N GLY A 125 2.88 -17.47 -34.38
CA GLY A 125 3.20 -18.84 -33.96
C GLY A 125 2.70 -19.25 -32.56
N LEU A 126 2.01 -18.35 -31.83
CA LEU A 126 1.39 -18.68 -30.55
C LEU A 126 -0.02 -19.24 -30.76
N HIS A 127 -0.27 -20.47 -30.32
CA HIS A 127 -1.63 -21.01 -30.27
C HIS A 127 -2.40 -20.39 -29.10
N VAL A 128 -3.45 -19.61 -29.37
CA VAL A 128 -4.30 -19.03 -28.32
C VAL A 128 -5.61 -19.80 -28.23
N ILE A 129 -5.89 -20.38 -27.05
CA ILE A 129 -7.06 -21.22 -26.81
C ILE A 129 -7.88 -20.61 -25.67
N PHE A 130 -9.20 -20.51 -25.87
CA PHE A 130 -10.12 -19.96 -24.89
C PHE A 130 -11.29 -20.90 -24.60
N TRP A 131 -11.82 -20.80 -23.39
CA TRP A 131 -13.10 -21.38 -22.96
C TRP A 131 -13.71 -20.52 -21.86
N SER A 132 -15.02 -20.68 -21.63
CA SER A 132 -15.81 -19.91 -20.67
C SER A 132 -16.25 -20.72 -19.45
N SER A 133 -16.26 -22.05 -19.55
CA SER A 133 -16.74 -22.95 -18.49
C SER A 133 -15.89 -24.22 -18.38
N PHE A 134 -15.98 -24.90 -17.24
CA PHE A 134 -15.26 -26.16 -17.04
C PHE A 134 -15.77 -27.28 -17.98
N ASP A 135 -17.06 -27.29 -18.31
CA ASP A 135 -17.63 -28.28 -19.25
C ASP A 135 -17.16 -28.05 -20.69
N GLU A 136 -17.03 -26.78 -21.09
CA GLU A 136 -16.42 -26.41 -22.37
C GLU A 136 -14.96 -26.86 -22.42
N PHE A 137 -14.17 -26.58 -21.37
CA PHE A 137 -12.80 -27.10 -21.26
C PHE A 137 -12.76 -28.62 -21.43
N GLN A 138 -13.60 -29.37 -20.72
CA GLN A 138 -13.66 -30.83 -20.83
C GLN A 138 -14.03 -31.32 -22.24
N SER A 139 -14.84 -30.56 -22.97
CA SER A 139 -15.27 -30.89 -24.32
C SER A 139 -14.16 -30.69 -25.36
N LEU A 140 -13.22 -29.77 -25.11
CA LEU A 140 -12.02 -29.58 -25.95
C LEU A 140 -11.03 -30.75 -25.85
N LEU A 141 -11.04 -31.49 -24.74
CA LEU A 141 -10.04 -32.52 -24.50
C LEU A 141 -10.36 -33.81 -25.30
N PRO A 142 -9.39 -34.41 -26.02
CA PRO A 142 -9.61 -35.67 -26.71
C PRO A 142 -9.69 -36.84 -25.71
N LYS A 143 -9.93 -38.06 -26.20
CA LYS A 143 -9.68 -39.28 -25.41
C LYS A 143 -8.18 -39.41 -25.12
N PRO A 144 -7.77 -40.00 -23.98
CA PRO A 144 -6.37 -40.25 -23.71
C PRO A 144 -5.74 -41.12 -24.80
N THR A 145 -4.58 -40.73 -25.29
CA THR A 145 -3.74 -41.50 -26.21
C THR A 145 -2.42 -41.86 -25.52
N PRO A 146 -1.74 -42.95 -25.93
CA PRO A 146 -0.39 -43.25 -25.45
C PRO A 146 0.54 -42.05 -25.72
N LEU A 147 1.25 -41.60 -24.69
CA LEU A 147 2.18 -40.48 -24.83
C LEU A 147 3.48 -40.98 -25.48
N LEU A 148 4.02 -40.21 -26.42
CA LEU A 148 5.29 -40.52 -27.08
C LEU A 148 6.50 -40.17 -26.21
N THR A 149 6.35 -39.18 -25.33
CA THR A 149 7.36 -38.73 -24.38
C THR A 149 6.80 -38.71 -22.98
N HIS A 150 7.67 -38.94 -22.01
CA HIS A 150 7.37 -38.86 -20.58
C HIS A 150 8.33 -37.88 -19.92
N GLY A 151 7.78 -37.02 -19.07
CA GLY A 151 8.57 -36.15 -18.20
C GLY A 151 9.27 -36.93 -17.10
N ASP A 152 10.44 -36.46 -16.72
CA ASP A 152 11.23 -36.98 -15.61
C ASP A 152 11.54 -35.88 -14.58
N SER A 153 12.23 -36.25 -13.50
CA SER A 153 12.47 -35.35 -12.39
C SER A 153 13.38 -34.15 -12.73
N SER A 154 14.17 -34.24 -13.80
CA SER A 154 15.04 -33.15 -14.24
C SER A 154 14.33 -32.11 -15.12
N ASP A 155 13.17 -32.45 -15.69
CA ASP A 155 12.37 -31.50 -16.46
C ASP A 155 11.81 -30.38 -15.58
N HIS A 156 11.64 -29.18 -16.15
CA HIS A 156 11.02 -28.06 -15.44
C HIS A 156 9.51 -28.28 -15.27
N TYR A 157 9.03 -28.17 -14.03
CA TYR A 157 7.62 -28.24 -13.66
C TYR A 157 6.90 -26.93 -14.02
N VAL A 158 7.47 -25.80 -13.58
CA VAL A 158 6.87 -24.47 -13.74
C VAL A 158 7.94 -23.38 -13.86
N ILE A 159 7.64 -22.32 -14.61
CA ILE A 159 8.40 -21.07 -14.58
C ILE A 159 7.57 -19.98 -13.93
N LEU A 160 8.04 -19.46 -12.80
CA LEU A 160 7.36 -18.40 -12.06
C LEU A 160 8.13 -17.10 -12.14
N TYR A 161 7.45 -16.03 -12.58
CA TYR A 161 8.05 -14.71 -12.67
C TYR A 161 8.00 -13.97 -11.33
N THR A 162 9.16 -13.51 -10.86
CA THR A 162 9.28 -12.68 -9.66
C THR A 162 9.55 -11.23 -10.05
N SER A 163 9.13 -10.29 -9.19
CA SER A 163 9.47 -8.87 -9.35
C SER A 163 10.96 -8.69 -9.05
N GLY A 164 11.78 -8.69 -10.10
CA GLY A 164 13.20 -8.39 -10.00
C GLY A 164 13.46 -6.90 -9.71
N THR A 165 14.67 -6.58 -9.28
CA THR A 165 15.17 -5.19 -9.16
C THR A 165 15.42 -4.51 -10.51
N THR A 166 15.25 -5.26 -11.60
CA THR A 166 15.39 -4.84 -13.00
C THR A 166 14.05 -4.34 -13.55
N ALA A 167 14.09 -3.62 -14.69
CA ALA A 167 12.88 -3.13 -15.35
C ALA A 167 11.88 -4.25 -15.73
N HIS A 168 12.38 -5.47 -15.98
CA HIS A 168 11.58 -6.65 -16.30
C HIS A 168 11.65 -7.73 -15.20
N PRO A 169 10.55 -8.48 -14.97
CA PRO A 169 10.51 -9.57 -13.99
C PRO A 169 11.39 -10.75 -14.44
N LYS A 170 11.87 -11.55 -13.47
CA LYS A 170 12.76 -12.69 -13.72
C LYS A 170 11.99 -14.00 -13.66
N GLY A 171 12.12 -14.86 -14.67
CA GLY A 171 11.53 -16.20 -14.66
C GLY A 171 12.40 -17.19 -13.88
N VAL A 172 11.88 -17.77 -12.79
CA VAL A 172 12.59 -18.78 -11.98
C VAL A 172 12.29 -20.17 -12.55
N LEU A 173 13.35 -20.94 -12.86
CA LEU A 173 13.25 -22.29 -13.43
C LEU A 173 13.15 -23.36 -12.32
N LEU A 174 11.95 -23.92 -12.11
CA LEU A 174 11.73 -24.93 -11.08
C LEU A 174 11.58 -26.32 -11.70
N SER A 175 12.52 -27.22 -11.39
CA SER A 175 12.44 -28.63 -11.78
C SER A 175 11.35 -29.39 -11.05
N GLN A 176 10.86 -30.47 -11.65
CA GLN A 176 9.96 -31.42 -10.98
C GLN A 176 10.60 -31.95 -9.69
N ARG A 177 11.90 -32.26 -9.71
CA ARG A 177 12.65 -32.67 -8.53
C ARG A 177 12.58 -31.64 -7.42
N ALA A 178 12.82 -30.36 -7.73
CA ALA A 178 12.81 -29.29 -6.74
C ALA A 178 11.45 -29.17 -6.04
N CYS A 179 10.37 -29.07 -6.82
CA CYS A 179 9.00 -29.03 -6.29
C CYS A 179 8.65 -30.31 -5.52
N LEU A 180 8.87 -31.50 -6.09
CA LEU A 180 8.50 -32.75 -5.41
C LEU A 180 9.23 -32.94 -4.07
N LEU A 181 10.51 -32.55 -3.98
CA LEU A 181 11.28 -32.63 -2.72
C LEU A 181 10.86 -31.55 -1.72
N ASN A 182 10.51 -30.34 -2.17
CA ASN A 182 10.01 -29.29 -1.29
C ASN A 182 8.63 -29.68 -0.72
N ALA A 183 7.72 -30.15 -1.57
CA ALA A 183 6.42 -30.65 -1.15
C ALA A 183 6.54 -31.77 -0.11
N MET A 184 7.50 -32.70 -0.26
CA MET A 184 7.78 -33.72 0.76
C MET A 184 8.23 -33.12 2.09
N GLY A 185 9.09 -32.08 2.06
CA GLY A 185 9.50 -31.35 3.26
C GLY A 185 8.33 -30.62 3.93
N ILE A 186 7.41 -30.04 3.14
CA ILE A 186 6.20 -29.39 3.66
C ILE A 186 5.24 -30.42 4.27
N ILE A 187 5.07 -31.58 3.63
CA ILE A 187 4.24 -32.68 4.15
C ILE A 187 4.74 -33.13 5.51
N ASP A 188 6.05 -33.29 5.67
CA ASP A 188 6.67 -33.66 6.95
C ASP A 188 6.48 -32.55 8.00
N TRP A 189 6.80 -31.31 7.64
CA TRP A 189 6.65 -30.14 8.52
C TRP A 189 5.22 -29.94 9.03
N GLN A 190 4.24 -30.05 8.15
CA GLN A 190 2.83 -29.85 8.48
C GLN A 190 2.13 -31.12 8.96
N LYS A 191 2.81 -32.25 8.90
CA LYS A 191 2.27 -33.60 9.15
C LYS A 191 0.99 -33.85 8.34
N PHE A 192 1.02 -33.49 7.05
CA PHE A 192 -0.12 -33.71 6.19
C PHE A 192 -0.36 -35.20 5.96
N THR A 193 -1.63 -35.55 5.97
CA THR A 193 -2.14 -36.89 5.70
C THR A 193 -3.19 -36.81 4.61
N SER A 194 -3.62 -37.97 4.12
CA SER A 194 -4.76 -38.00 3.23
C SER A 194 -6.01 -37.37 3.87
N ARG A 195 -6.19 -37.37 5.19
CA ARG A 195 -7.40 -36.80 5.82
C ARG A 195 -7.47 -35.28 5.77
N ASP A 196 -6.39 -34.61 5.41
CA ASP A 196 -6.33 -33.15 5.40
C ASP A 196 -7.03 -32.56 4.17
N ARG A 197 -7.74 -31.47 4.40
CA ARG A 197 -8.38 -30.60 3.41
C ARG A 197 -7.74 -29.22 3.50
N PHE A 198 -7.08 -28.75 2.45
CA PHE A 198 -6.33 -27.49 2.45
C PHE A 198 -7.06 -26.40 1.67
N ASN A 199 -7.35 -25.29 2.33
CA ASN A 199 -8.03 -24.14 1.72
C ASN A 199 -7.03 -23.22 1.00
N ILE A 200 -7.08 -23.21 -0.33
CA ILE A 200 -6.25 -22.39 -1.20
C ILE A 200 -7.01 -21.10 -1.54
N ILE A 201 -6.51 -19.99 -1.00
CA ILE A 201 -7.06 -18.64 -1.21
C ILE A 201 -6.07 -17.71 -1.91
N LEU A 202 -4.79 -18.07 -1.92
CA LEU A 202 -3.72 -17.30 -2.57
C LEU A 202 -3.63 -17.69 -4.06
N PRO A 203 -3.10 -16.84 -4.94
CA PRO A 203 -3.14 -17.11 -6.37
C PRO A 203 -2.21 -18.27 -6.79
N LEU A 204 -2.66 -19.10 -7.73
CA LEU A 204 -1.90 -20.24 -8.27
C LEU A 204 -0.72 -19.85 -9.18
N HIS A 205 -0.63 -18.58 -9.60
CA HIS A 205 0.57 -18.06 -10.27
C HIS A 205 1.69 -17.66 -9.29
N HIS A 206 1.55 -18.00 -8.00
CA HIS A 206 2.60 -17.88 -6.99
C HIS A 206 2.95 -19.26 -6.43
N ILE A 207 4.25 -19.44 -6.16
CA ILE A 207 4.81 -20.71 -5.68
C ILE A 207 4.10 -21.24 -4.43
N ASN A 208 3.57 -20.36 -3.56
CA ASN A 208 2.88 -20.78 -2.34
C ASN A 208 1.68 -21.68 -2.61
N SER A 209 0.77 -21.27 -3.49
CA SER A 209 -0.43 -22.07 -3.77
C SER A 209 -0.09 -23.29 -4.62
N THR A 210 0.81 -23.15 -5.60
CA THR A 210 1.30 -24.28 -6.42
C THR A 210 1.86 -25.40 -5.54
N GLU A 211 2.75 -25.07 -4.61
CA GLU A 211 3.45 -26.06 -3.80
C GLU A 211 2.55 -26.71 -2.73
N PHE A 212 1.65 -25.95 -2.10
CA PHE A 212 0.66 -26.53 -1.18
C PHE A 212 -0.33 -27.44 -1.91
N CYS A 213 -0.74 -27.10 -3.15
CA CYS A 213 -1.53 -28.00 -3.99
C CYS A 213 -0.78 -29.30 -4.26
N LEU A 214 0.48 -29.22 -4.71
CA LEU A 214 1.30 -30.41 -4.97
C LEU A 214 1.48 -31.27 -3.72
N SER A 215 1.73 -30.65 -2.57
CA SER A 215 1.82 -31.31 -1.26
C SER A 215 0.55 -32.09 -0.92
N MET A 216 -0.62 -31.48 -1.13
CA MET A 216 -1.91 -32.13 -0.86
C MET A 216 -2.18 -33.31 -1.80
N LEU A 217 -1.84 -33.16 -3.08
CA LEU A 217 -1.99 -34.24 -4.06
C LEU A 217 -1.06 -35.42 -3.75
N LEU A 218 0.16 -35.16 -3.29
CA LEU A 218 1.16 -36.20 -2.94
C LEU A 218 0.77 -37.06 -1.73
N VAL A 219 -0.06 -36.54 -0.82
CA VAL A 219 -0.58 -37.27 0.35
C VAL A 219 -1.98 -37.84 0.13
N GLY A 220 -2.62 -37.55 -1.01
CA GLY A 220 -4.00 -37.97 -1.28
C GLY A 220 -5.05 -37.19 -0.47
N GLY A 221 -4.77 -35.95 -0.09
CA GLY A 221 -5.73 -35.06 0.60
C GLY A 221 -6.60 -34.27 -0.36
N THR A 222 -7.36 -33.29 0.14
CA THR A 222 -8.30 -32.52 -0.69
C THR A 222 -7.90 -31.05 -0.75
N ILE A 223 -7.95 -30.46 -1.95
CA ILE A 223 -7.73 -29.05 -2.18
C ILE A 223 -9.09 -28.35 -2.24
N ILE A 224 -9.32 -27.37 -1.37
CA ILE A 224 -10.48 -26.46 -1.46
C ILE A 224 -9.99 -25.21 -2.18
N LEU A 225 -10.33 -25.09 -3.46
CA LEU A 225 -9.78 -24.07 -4.35
C LEU A 225 -10.75 -22.91 -4.51
N ASN A 226 -10.41 -21.75 -3.96
CA ASN A 226 -11.23 -20.56 -4.09
C ASN A 226 -10.87 -19.84 -5.39
N SER A 227 -11.86 -19.48 -6.20
CA SER A 227 -11.66 -18.70 -7.44
C SER A 227 -10.99 -17.34 -7.17
N ARG A 228 -11.26 -16.77 -5.99
CA ARG A 228 -10.58 -15.60 -5.43
C ARG A 228 -10.68 -15.59 -3.90
N TYR A 229 -9.78 -14.87 -3.24
CA TYR A 229 -9.93 -14.58 -1.82
C TYR A 229 -11.16 -13.68 -1.58
N SER A 230 -12.00 -14.08 -0.62
CA SER A 230 -13.11 -13.29 -0.11
C SER A 230 -13.06 -13.29 1.41
N THR A 231 -12.74 -12.14 2.00
CA THR A 231 -12.60 -12.00 3.45
C THR A 231 -13.90 -12.31 4.18
N SER A 232 -15.05 -11.87 3.66
CA SER A 232 -16.36 -12.09 4.29
C SER A 232 -16.83 -13.54 4.25
N LYS A 233 -16.32 -14.33 3.31
CA LYS A 233 -16.71 -15.74 3.12
C LYS A 233 -15.68 -16.71 3.69
N PHE A 234 -14.54 -16.23 4.20
CA PHE A 234 -13.45 -17.08 4.70
C PHE A 234 -13.94 -18.13 5.71
N TRP A 235 -14.56 -17.70 6.81
CA TRP A 235 -15.02 -18.63 7.86
C TRP A 235 -16.15 -19.55 7.38
N HIS A 236 -17.04 -19.02 6.52
CA HIS A 236 -18.10 -19.82 5.91
C HIS A 236 -17.52 -20.97 5.09
N ILE A 237 -16.56 -20.70 4.20
CA ILE A 237 -15.91 -21.71 3.36
C ILE A 237 -15.15 -22.74 4.22
N ILE A 238 -14.41 -22.28 5.24
CA ILE A 238 -13.69 -23.19 6.15
C ILE A 238 -14.66 -24.20 6.79
N ASN A 239 -15.84 -23.74 7.22
CA ASN A 239 -16.85 -24.59 7.86
C ASN A 239 -17.58 -25.47 6.85
N THR A 240 -18.08 -24.91 5.75
CA THR A 240 -18.86 -25.61 4.73
C THR A 240 -18.06 -26.76 4.11
N TYR A 241 -16.77 -26.56 3.87
CA TYR A 241 -15.91 -27.54 3.21
C TYR A 241 -14.94 -28.24 4.17
N GLU A 242 -15.13 -28.07 5.48
CA GLU A 242 -14.36 -28.70 6.55
C GLU A 242 -12.84 -28.55 6.37
N ALA A 243 -12.39 -27.35 5.99
CA ALA A 243 -10.98 -27.08 5.78
C ALA A 243 -10.19 -27.32 7.08
N THR A 244 -9.14 -28.12 6.97
CA THR A 244 -8.26 -28.48 8.10
C THR A 244 -7.05 -27.57 8.23
N ASN A 245 -6.60 -27.00 7.12
CA ASN A 245 -5.40 -26.20 7.02
C ASN A 245 -5.60 -25.11 5.97
N THR A 246 -4.87 -24.00 6.08
CA THR A 246 -4.78 -22.98 5.03
C THR A 246 -3.45 -22.23 5.14
N SER A 247 -3.09 -21.50 4.08
CA SER A 247 -1.97 -20.57 4.11
C SER A 247 -2.48 -19.15 3.82
N ILE A 248 -2.04 -18.21 4.66
CA ILE A 248 -2.39 -16.81 4.58
C ILE A 248 -1.14 -15.94 4.52
N VAL A 249 -1.34 -14.66 4.20
CA VAL A 249 -0.35 -13.60 4.33
C VAL A 249 -0.73 -12.68 5.50
N PRO A 250 0.21 -11.88 6.05
CA PRO A 250 -0.07 -10.95 7.16
C PRO A 250 -1.28 -10.03 6.94
N THR A 251 -1.50 -9.54 5.71
CA THR A 251 -2.68 -8.69 5.42
C THR A 251 -4.00 -9.45 5.61
N ILE A 252 -4.04 -10.74 5.28
CA ILE A 252 -5.23 -11.60 5.50
C ILE A 252 -5.41 -11.87 7.00
N LEU A 253 -4.32 -12.09 7.75
CA LEU A 253 -4.38 -12.24 9.21
C LEU A 253 -5.04 -11.00 9.85
N HIS A 254 -4.58 -9.81 9.43
CA HIS A 254 -5.11 -8.54 9.88
C HIS A 254 -6.60 -8.39 9.54
N ASP A 255 -6.98 -8.66 8.29
CA ASP A 255 -8.38 -8.59 7.84
C ASP A 255 -9.31 -9.47 8.70
N LEU A 256 -8.87 -10.68 9.02
CA LEU A 256 -9.62 -11.60 9.88
C LEU A 256 -9.74 -11.10 11.33
N LEU A 257 -8.70 -10.45 11.86
CA LEU A 257 -8.73 -9.82 13.18
C LEU A 257 -9.72 -8.63 13.22
N VAL A 258 -9.72 -7.79 12.20
CA VAL A 258 -10.65 -6.65 12.08
C VAL A 258 -12.09 -7.15 12.00
N ARG A 259 -12.32 -8.23 11.25
CA ARG A 259 -13.64 -8.84 11.05
C ARG A 259 -13.94 -9.98 12.03
N GLN A 260 -13.38 -9.95 13.23
CA GLN A 260 -13.58 -10.99 14.25
C GLN A 260 -15.06 -11.30 14.57
N LYS A 261 -15.99 -10.36 14.31
CA LYS A 261 -17.44 -10.57 14.51
C LYS A 261 -18.06 -11.58 13.54
N GLU A 262 -17.42 -11.82 12.40
CA GLU A 262 -17.86 -12.79 11.39
C GLU A 262 -17.32 -14.20 11.66
N TYR A 263 -16.51 -14.34 12.71
CA TYR A 263 -16.01 -15.64 13.10
C TYR A 263 -17.13 -16.53 13.61
N THR A 264 -17.25 -17.68 12.96
CA THR A 264 -18.01 -18.83 13.44
C THR A 264 -17.01 -19.92 13.80
N LYS A 265 -17.27 -20.63 14.91
CA LYS A 265 -16.34 -21.65 15.42
C LYS A 265 -15.99 -22.63 14.30
N ALA A 266 -14.69 -22.77 14.03
CA ALA A 266 -14.15 -23.60 12.94
C ALA A 266 -13.41 -24.82 13.50
N PRO A 267 -14.12 -25.85 14.00
CA PRO A 267 -13.50 -26.98 14.69
C PRO A 267 -12.61 -27.85 13.79
N SER A 268 -12.84 -27.81 12.47
CA SER A 268 -12.02 -28.52 11.48
C SER A 268 -10.64 -27.89 11.31
N LEU A 269 -10.53 -26.56 11.41
CA LEU A 269 -9.32 -25.80 11.09
C LEU A 269 -8.29 -25.94 12.21
N LYS A 270 -7.31 -26.81 11.99
CA LYS A 270 -6.26 -27.14 12.95
C LYS A 270 -5.14 -26.11 12.94
N ARG A 271 -4.75 -25.64 11.75
CA ARG A 271 -3.54 -24.82 11.58
C ARG A 271 -3.66 -23.82 10.42
N ILE A 272 -2.95 -22.70 10.58
CA ILE A 272 -2.75 -21.71 9.53
C ILE A 272 -1.25 -21.50 9.33
N CYS A 273 -0.77 -21.65 8.10
CA CYS A 273 0.58 -21.25 7.72
C CYS A 273 0.61 -19.76 7.36
N ILE A 274 1.63 -19.03 7.79
CA ILE A 274 1.83 -17.62 7.43
C ILE A 274 3.25 -17.37 6.92
N GLY A 275 3.39 -16.46 5.95
CA GLY A 275 4.69 -16.02 5.47
C GLY A 275 4.58 -15.11 4.25
N SER A 276 5.62 -15.12 3.41
CA SER A 276 5.72 -14.32 2.17
C SER A 276 5.81 -12.80 2.37
N ALA A 277 5.62 -12.32 3.60
CA ALA A 277 5.87 -10.96 4.06
C ALA A 277 6.25 -11.00 5.56
N PRO A 278 6.84 -9.92 6.11
CA PRO A 278 7.13 -9.82 7.54
C PRO A 278 5.88 -10.11 8.38
N VAL A 279 5.99 -11.03 9.32
CA VAL A 279 4.90 -11.44 10.22
C VAL A 279 4.99 -10.63 11.50
N LEU A 280 3.86 -10.14 11.98
CA LEU A 280 3.76 -9.39 13.23
C LEU A 280 3.46 -10.35 14.39
N PRO A 281 4.37 -10.51 15.38
CA PRO A 281 4.14 -11.38 16.54
C PRO A 281 2.88 -11.01 17.33
N GLU A 282 2.61 -9.71 17.50
CA GLU A 282 1.48 -9.23 18.28
C GLU A 282 0.14 -9.64 17.66
N GLU A 283 -0.02 -9.45 16.35
CA GLU A 283 -1.22 -9.86 15.64
C GLU A 283 -1.39 -11.38 15.66
N THR A 284 -0.30 -12.12 15.50
CA THR A 284 -0.30 -13.60 15.54
C THR A 284 -0.75 -14.12 16.91
N LEU A 285 -0.25 -13.53 18.00
CA LEU A 285 -0.67 -13.86 19.37
C LEU A 285 -2.12 -13.43 19.65
N ARG A 286 -2.53 -12.27 19.13
CA ARG A 286 -3.92 -11.79 19.23
C ARG A 286 -4.87 -12.71 18.48
N PHE A 287 -4.50 -13.18 17.29
CA PHE A 287 -5.27 -14.14 16.50
C PHE A 287 -5.47 -15.44 17.28
N TYR A 288 -4.39 -16.00 17.84
CA TYR A 288 -4.48 -17.19 18.69
C TYR A 288 -5.38 -16.95 19.91
N LYS A 289 -5.29 -15.78 20.57
CA LYS A 289 -6.12 -15.45 21.73
C LYS A 289 -7.62 -15.46 21.39
N ILE A 290 -8.01 -14.90 20.25
CA ILE A 290 -9.40 -14.75 19.82
C ILE A 290 -9.96 -16.06 19.26
N PHE A 291 -9.26 -16.65 18.28
CA PHE A 291 -9.81 -17.76 17.50
C PHE A 291 -9.38 -19.14 18.01
N LYS A 292 -8.39 -19.21 18.91
CA LYS A 292 -7.80 -20.47 19.42
C LYS A 292 -7.21 -21.36 18.32
N ILE A 293 -6.83 -20.75 17.19
CA ILE A 293 -6.19 -21.41 16.05
C ILE A 293 -4.74 -20.96 15.98
N ARG A 294 -3.81 -21.91 15.88
CA ARG A 294 -2.38 -21.62 15.77
C ARG A 294 -2.04 -21.13 14.37
N VAL A 295 -1.21 -20.09 14.33
CA VAL A 295 -0.65 -19.51 13.11
C VAL A 295 0.85 -19.73 13.16
N VAL A 296 1.38 -20.54 12.24
CA VAL A 296 2.79 -20.94 12.23
C VAL A 296 3.51 -20.30 11.06
N GLN A 297 4.63 -19.64 11.35
CA GLN A 297 5.43 -18.98 10.34
C GLN A 297 6.27 -20.01 9.57
N GLY A 298 6.32 -19.84 8.26
CA GLY A 298 7.30 -20.49 7.39
C GLY A 298 8.09 -19.46 6.61
N TYR A 299 9.26 -19.86 6.11
CA TYR A 299 10.10 -19.02 5.25
C TYR A 299 10.59 -19.78 4.03
N GLY A 300 10.79 -19.02 2.96
CA GLY A 300 11.47 -19.39 1.73
C GLY A 300 10.97 -18.54 0.56
N GLN A 301 11.51 -18.81 -0.62
CA GLN A 301 11.35 -17.98 -1.82
C GLN A 301 10.94 -18.83 -3.02
N THR A 302 10.66 -18.17 -4.16
CA THR A 302 10.37 -18.87 -5.42
C THR A 302 11.57 -19.71 -5.85
N GLU A 303 12.78 -19.19 -5.70
CA GLU A 303 14.06 -19.84 -6.01
C GLU A 303 14.34 -21.09 -5.17
N THR A 304 13.58 -21.30 -4.08
CA THR A 304 13.71 -22.45 -3.19
C THR A 304 12.48 -23.35 -3.21
N ALA A 305 11.67 -23.27 -4.28
CA ALA A 305 10.43 -24.04 -4.44
C ALA A 305 9.43 -23.91 -3.25
N LEU A 306 9.39 -22.74 -2.59
CA LEU A 306 8.56 -22.37 -1.44
C LEU A 306 9.22 -22.40 -0.05
N ARG A 307 9.14 -23.49 0.73
CA ARG A 307 9.46 -23.46 2.18
C ARG A 307 10.77 -24.19 2.46
N VAL A 308 11.69 -23.50 3.13
CA VAL A 308 13.00 -24.03 3.53
C VAL A 308 13.15 -24.11 5.04
N SER A 309 12.37 -23.30 5.77
CA SER A 309 12.25 -23.39 7.23
C SER A 309 10.81 -23.15 7.69
N GLY A 310 10.49 -23.65 8.87
CA GLY A 310 9.17 -23.45 9.47
C GLY A 310 9.15 -23.66 10.98
N VAL A 311 8.26 -22.94 11.65
CA VAL A 311 8.02 -23.10 13.09
C VAL A 311 7.44 -24.50 13.33
N PRO A 312 8.04 -25.33 14.21
CA PRO A 312 7.52 -26.66 14.51
C PRO A 312 6.06 -26.62 14.94
N ILE A 313 5.25 -27.58 14.50
CA ILE A 313 3.80 -27.58 14.74
C ILE A 313 3.39 -28.30 16.03
N ASP A 314 4.23 -29.18 16.56
CA ASP A 314 3.96 -30.00 17.76
C ASP A 314 4.56 -29.40 19.04
N THR A 315 4.58 -28.08 19.14
CA THR A 315 5.01 -27.40 20.38
C THR A 315 3.85 -27.34 21.37
N ASP A 316 4.14 -27.29 22.67
CA ASP A 316 3.12 -26.91 23.66
C ASP A 316 2.72 -25.43 23.51
N GLU A 317 1.72 -24.97 24.26
CA GLU A 317 1.25 -23.58 24.18
C GLU A 317 2.31 -22.56 24.62
N THR A 318 3.10 -22.88 25.64
CA THR A 318 4.15 -21.99 26.18
C THR A 318 5.25 -21.81 25.16
N GLN A 319 5.73 -22.91 24.58
CA GLN A 319 6.76 -22.91 23.55
C GLN A 319 6.25 -22.23 22.27
N TYR A 320 5.02 -22.53 21.82
CA TYR A 320 4.40 -21.83 20.69
C TYR A 320 4.40 -20.30 20.88
N ARG A 321 3.92 -19.82 22.03
CA ARG A 321 3.88 -18.38 22.35
C ARG A 321 5.29 -17.77 22.38
N SER A 322 6.28 -18.49 22.91
CA SER A 322 7.67 -18.05 22.93
C SER A 322 8.23 -17.90 21.52
N LEU A 323 8.04 -18.90 20.65
CA LEU A 323 8.53 -18.88 19.27
C LEU A 323 7.90 -17.74 18.47
N VAL A 324 6.58 -17.54 18.60
CA VAL A 324 5.88 -16.40 17.96
C VAL A 324 6.42 -15.07 18.49
N LYS A 325 6.57 -14.91 19.81
CA LYS A 325 7.09 -13.66 20.41
C LYS A 325 8.50 -13.32 19.93
N ASN A 326 9.34 -14.32 19.69
CA ASN A 326 10.69 -14.15 19.16
C ASN A 326 10.72 -13.94 17.63
N ASN A 327 9.58 -14.02 16.94
CA ASN A 327 9.45 -13.88 15.48
C ASN A 327 10.41 -14.77 14.67
N THR A 328 10.59 -16.00 15.13
CA THR A 328 11.47 -16.95 14.43
C THR A 328 10.81 -17.46 13.15
N ILE A 329 11.62 -17.63 12.10
CA ILE A 329 11.20 -18.35 10.89
C ILE A 329 11.33 -19.87 11.02
N GLY A 330 11.65 -20.34 12.23
CA GLY A 330 11.63 -21.74 12.60
C GLY A 330 12.94 -22.46 12.32
N VAL A 331 12.81 -23.76 12.06
CA VAL A 331 13.91 -24.71 11.87
C VAL A 331 13.93 -25.17 10.41
N GLU A 332 15.07 -25.68 9.95
CA GLU A 332 15.23 -26.19 8.59
C GLU A 332 14.23 -27.32 8.30
N LEU A 333 13.64 -27.30 7.11
CA LEU A 333 12.80 -28.41 6.63
C LEU A 333 13.67 -29.47 5.93
N ALA A 334 13.15 -30.70 5.82
CA ALA A 334 13.84 -31.77 5.12
C ALA A 334 14.24 -31.37 3.69
N ASN A 335 15.39 -31.89 3.22
CA ASN A 335 16.00 -31.58 1.91
C ASN A 335 16.55 -30.15 1.75
N ASN A 336 16.74 -29.41 2.85
CA ASN A 336 17.34 -28.08 2.85
C ASN A 336 18.53 -28.03 3.82
N HIS A 337 19.48 -27.15 3.55
CA HIS A 337 20.49 -26.69 4.50
C HIS A 337 20.49 -25.16 4.51
N LEU A 338 20.38 -24.57 5.70
CA LEU A 338 20.42 -23.12 5.89
C LEU A 338 21.69 -22.73 6.65
N ALA A 339 22.42 -21.79 6.08
CA ALA A 339 23.57 -21.16 6.71
C ALA A 339 23.35 -19.66 6.81
N ILE A 340 23.93 -19.06 7.84
CA ILE A 340 24.11 -17.61 7.90
C ILE A 340 25.53 -17.35 7.41
N MET A 341 25.69 -16.75 6.25
CA MET A 341 27.00 -16.55 5.62
C MET A 341 27.44 -15.10 5.69
N ASP A 342 28.76 -14.88 5.63
CA ASP A 342 29.32 -13.55 5.36
C ASP A 342 29.64 -13.31 3.90
N GLU A 343 30.16 -12.12 3.62
CA GLU A 343 30.58 -11.67 2.27
C GLU A 343 31.70 -12.52 1.65
N HIS A 344 32.31 -13.43 2.40
CA HIS A 344 33.32 -14.36 1.94
C HIS A 344 32.83 -15.82 1.95
N ASN A 345 31.51 -16.04 2.00
CA ASN A 345 30.85 -17.35 2.03
C ASN A 345 31.22 -18.24 3.22
N ASN A 346 31.65 -17.66 4.35
CA ASN A 346 31.91 -18.41 5.57
C ASN A 346 30.68 -18.43 6.47
N GLU A 347 30.34 -19.61 7.01
CA GLU A 347 29.24 -19.74 7.97
C GLU A 347 29.55 -19.00 9.28
N LYS A 348 28.62 -18.16 9.70
CA LYS A 348 28.66 -17.40 10.94
C LYS A 348 28.24 -18.26 12.14
N LYS A 349 28.89 -17.98 13.28
CA LYS A 349 28.55 -18.56 14.59
C LYS A 349 27.19 -18.06 15.08
N GLU A 350 26.69 -18.71 16.13
CA GLU A 350 25.44 -18.36 16.79
C GLU A 350 25.31 -16.86 17.11
N ASN A 351 24.13 -16.31 16.89
CA ASN A 351 23.78 -14.89 17.09
C ASN A 351 24.60 -13.87 16.26
N LYS A 352 25.47 -14.31 15.36
CA LYS A 352 26.16 -13.39 14.43
C LYS A 352 25.31 -13.19 13.19
N HIS A 353 25.25 -11.93 12.75
CA HIS A 353 24.46 -11.53 11.59
C HIS A 353 25.19 -11.86 10.29
N GLY A 354 24.43 -12.21 9.27
CA GLY A 354 24.90 -12.49 7.92
C GLY A 354 23.72 -12.71 6.97
N GLU A 355 24.02 -13.11 5.74
CA GLU A 355 23.01 -13.47 4.74
C GLU A 355 22.48 -14.88 5.01
N ILE A 356 21.16 -15.07 4.91
CA ILE A 356 20.56 -16.40 4.92
C ILE A 356 20.83 -17.04 3.55
N CYS A 357 21.67 -18.07 3.52
CA CYS A 357 21.97 -18.83 2.32
C CYS A 357 21.35 -20.22 2.43
N ILE A 358 20.83 -20.73 1.30
CA ILE A 358 20.13 -22.01 1.23
C ILE A 358 20.84 -22.91 0.25
N SER A 359 21.13 -24.15 0.63
CA SER A 359 21.56 -25.20 -0.31
C SER A 359 20.66 -26.43 -0.20
N GLY A 360 20.65 -27.24 -1.26
CA GLY A 360 19.90 -28.47 -1.29
C GLY A 360 19.29 -28.76 -2.67
N PRO A 361 18.75 -29.97 -2.87
CA PRO A 361 18.18 -30.39 -4.14
C PRO A 361 16.86 -29.68 -4.51
N ILE A 362 16.32 -28.84 -3.63
CA ILE A 362 15.10 -28.03 -3.81
C ILE A 362 15.33 -26.71 -4.54
N LEU A 363 16.58 -26.31 -4.75
CA LEU A 363 16.89 -25.05 -5.42
C LEU A 363 16.42 -25.08 -6.87
N ALA A 364 15.97 -23.92 -7.35
CA ALA A 364 15.73 -23.67 -8.76
C ALA A 364 17.02 -23.83 -9.58
N ASP A 365 16.87 -24.20 -10.85
CA ASP A 365 18.02 -24.38 -11.76
C ASP A 365 18.59 -23.03 -12.25
N GLY A 366 17.95 -21.92 -11.87
CA GLY A 366 18.40 -20.55 -12.12
C GLY A 366 17.30 -19.63 -12.63
N TYR A 367 17.71 -18.53 -13.25
CA TYR A 367 16.83 -17.58 -13.91
C TYR A 367 16.84 -17.78 -15.43
N LEU A 368 15.66 -17.90 -16.01
CA LEU A 368 15.47 -18.04 -17.46
C LEU A 368 16.13 -16.87 -18.21
N ASN A 369 16.92 -17.20 -19.23
CA ASN A 369 17.64 -16.25 -20.09
C ASN A 369 18.45 -15.19 -19.34
N ASN A 370 18.85 -15.46 -18.09
CA ASN A 370 19.58 -14.52 -17.25
C ASN A 370 20.75 -15.20 -16.51
N PRO A 371 21.81 -15.61 -17.26
CA PRO A 371 22.96 -16.31 -16.68
C PRO A 371 23.75 -15.45 -15.70
N GLU A 372 23.78 -14.12 -15.91
CA GLU A 372 24.51 -13.20 -15.04
C GLU A 372 23.89 -13.08 -13.66
N GLU A 373 22.55 -12.94 -13.57
CA GLU A 373 21.89 -12.97 -12.26
C GLU A 373 21.97 -14.38 -11.65
N THR A 374 21.87 -15.43 -12.46
CA THR A 374 21.99 -16.81 -11.96
C THR A 374 23.33 -17.03 -11.26
N LYS A 375 24.44 -16.64 -11.89
CA LYS A 375 25.78 -16.74 -11.27
C LYS A 375 25.95 -15.87 -10.03
N LYS A 376 25.23 -14.75 -9.93
CA LYS A 376 25.26 -13.86 -8.76
C LYS A 376 24.45 -14.39 -7.59
N SER A 377 23.35 -15.09 -7.86
CA SER A 377 22.44 -15.60 -6.82
C SER A 377 22.71 -17.04 -6.41
N PHE A 378 23.30 -17.85 -7.29
CA PHE A 378 23.62 -19.26 -7.05
C PHE A 378 25.13 -19.46 -7.13
N ILE A 379 25.80 -19.46 -5.97
CA ILE A 379 27.26 -19.48 -5.84
C ILE A 379 27.66 -20.76 -5.08
N ASP A 380 28.54 -21.58 -5.66
CA ASP A 380 29.08 -22.80 -5.03
C ASP A 380 28.00 -23.74 -4.44
N GLY A 381 26.85 -23.84 -5.09
CA GLY A 381 25.72 -24.68 -4.65
C GLY A 381 24.80 -24.03 -3.60
N TRP A 382 25.04 -22.78 -3.25
CA TRP A 382 24.22 -21.97 -2.34
C TRP A 382 23.43 -20.92 -3.09
N PHE A 383 22.15 -20.81 -2.76
CA PHE A 383 21.32 -19.69 -3.13
C PHE A 383 21.42 -18.59 -2.07
N HIS A 384 21.91 -17.43 -2.50
CA HIS A 384 22.02 -16.19 -1.74
C HIS A 384 20.67 -15.46 -1.76
N SER A 385 19.92 -15.55 -0.66
CA SER A 385 18.53 -15.06 -0.58
C SER A 385 18.38 -13.54 -0.68
N GLY A 386 19.43 -12.81 -0.34
CA GLY A 386 19.41 -11.38 -0.05
C GLY A 386 18.70 -11.01 1.27
N ASP A 387 18.23 -11.98 2.05
CA ASP A 387 17.65 -11.77 3.38
C ASP A 387 18.76 -11.85 4.44
N LEU A 388 18.83 -10.85 5.32
CA LEU A 388 19.75 -10.81 6.45
C LEU A 388 19.11 -11.49 7.66
N GLY A 389 19.92 -12.25 8.39
CA GLY A 389 19.45 -13.00 9.53
C GLY A 389 20.55 -13.42 10.49
N HIS A 390 20.12 -14.17 11.50
CA HIS A 390 21.01 -14.92 12.38
C HIS A 390 20.32 -16.22 12.78
N TRP A 391 21.08 -17.10 13.44
CA TRP A 391 20.54 -18.29 14.07
C TRP A 391 20.84 -18.32 15.57
N LYS A 392 20.00 -19.00 16.34
CA LYS A 392 20.27 -19.37 17.74
C LYS A 392 19.75 -20.77 18.06
N LYS A 393 20.39 -21.44 19.02
CA LYS A 393 19.89 -22.70 19.55
C LYS A 393 18.81 -22.42 20.59
N ILE A 394 17.68 -23.08 20.45
CA ILE A 394 16.61 -23.13 21.45
C ILE A 394 16.32 -24.61 21.68
N ASP A 395 16.46 -25.07 22.93
CA ASP A 395 16.26 -26.47 23.31
C ASP A 395 17.08 -27.46 22.46
N GLY A 396 18.32 -27.08 22.11
CA GLY A 396 19.23 -27.89 21.32
C GLY A 396 19.02 -27.83 19.79
N GLN A 397 17.95 -27.19 19.31
CA GLN A 397 17.64 -27.08 17.88
C GLN A 397 18.00 -25.70 17.31
N LYS A 398 18.51 -25.64 16.08
CA LYS A 398 18.92 -24.40 15.39
C LYS A 398 17.68 -23.69 14.82
N TYR A 399 17.34 -22.54 15.37
CA TYR A 399 16.28 -21.66 14.90
C TYR A 399 16.85 -20.47 14.15
N PHE A 400 16.16 -20.04 13.09
CA PHE A 400 16.58 -18.93 12.23
C PHE A 400 15.68 -17.71 12.42
N PHE A 401 16.25 -16.53 12.17
CA PHE A 401 15.64 -15.22 12.38
C PHE A 401 15.97 -14.31 11.21
N ILE A 402 14.97 -13.61 10.69
CA ILE A 402 15.15 -12.57 9.66
C ILE A 402 15.17 -11.22 10.35
N ILE A 403 16.16 -10.39 10.01
CA ILE A 403 16.31 -9.04 10.54
C ILE A 403 16.22 -7.96 9.47
N GLY A 404 16.18 -8.32 8.18
CA GLY A 404 16.01 -7.38 7.07
C GLY A 404 16.40 -7.98 5.72
N ARG A 405 16.56 -7.13 4.69
CA ARG A 405 17.13 -7.51 3.39
C ARG A 405 18.34 -6.66 3.07
N ILE A 406 19.38 -7.27 2.49
CA ILE A 406 20.63 -6.59 2.08
C ILE A 406 20.33 -5.35 1.24
N LYS A 407 19.48 -5.50 0.22
CA LYS A 407 19.12 -4.40 -0.70
C LYS A 407 18.22 -3.32 -0.08
N GLU A 408 17.69 -3.57 1.12
CA GLU A 408 16.78 -2.66 1.81
C GLU A 408 17.43 -2.03 3.06
N ILE A 409 18.62 -2.49 3.47
CA ILE A 409 19.38 -1.86 4.54
C ILE A 409 19.65 -0.39 4.20
N ILE A 410 19.42 0.47 5.18
CA ILE A 410 19.77 1.89 5.11
C ILE A 410 21.19 2.02 5.64
N ILE A 411 22.09 2.60 4.83
CA ILE A 411 23.47 2.81 5.25
C ILE A 411 23.63 4.28 5.64
N LYS A 412 23.44 4.57 6.92
CA LYS A 412 23.58 5.91 7.49
C LYS A 412 24.91 6.01 8.20
N GLY A 413 25.78 6.92 7.77
CA GLY A 413 27.11 7.18 8.34
C GLY A 413 28.00 5.94 8.49
N GLY A 414 27.87 4.98 7.57
CA GLY A 414 28.61 3.71 7.61
C GLY A 414 28.00 2.63 8.50
N VAL A 415 26.83 2.87 9.10
CA VAL A 415 26.11 1.90 9.93
C VAL A 415 24.93 1.32 9.14
N ASN A 416 24.82 -0.01 9.14
CA ASN A 416 23.70 -0.73 8.54
C ASN A 416 22.49 -0.70 9.47
N ILE A 417 21.44 0.00 9.06
CA ILE A 417 20.19 0.16 9.80
C ILE A 417 19.09 -0.63 9.08
N SER A 418 18.40 -1.49 9.82
CA SER A 418 17.28 -2.26 9.30
C SER A 418 15.99 -1.43 9.28
N PRO A 419 15.36 -1.19 8.10
CA PRO A 419 14.06 -0.52 8.05
C PRO A 419 12.99 -1.25 8.85
N SER A 420 12.96 -2.58 8.81
CA SER A 420 11.93 -3.37 9.48
C SER A 420 11.99 -3.23 11.00
N ALA A 421 13.18 -3.08 11.58
CA ALA A 421 13.32 -2.81 13.02
C ALA A 421 12.67 -1.47 13.41
N ILE A 422 12.81 -0.44 12.56
CA ILE A 422 12.20 0.88 12.77
C ILE A 422 10.68 0.82 12.55
N GLU A 423 10.24 0.12 11.50
CA GLU A 423 8.81 -0.12 11.21
C GLU A 423 8.11 -0.79 12.40
N ASP A 424 8.69 -1.87 12.94
CA ASP A 424 8.16 -2.57 14.12
C ASP A 424 8.10 -1.66 15.35
N ALA A 425 9.15 -0.85 15.57
CA ALA A 425 9.18 0.10 16.68
C ALA A 425 8.11 1.20 16.52
N LEU A 426 7.90 1.73 15.30
CA LEU A 426 6.86 2.70 15.00
C LEU A 426 5.45 2.14 15.21
N LEU A 427 5.19 0.92 14.71
CA LEU A 427 3.90 0.24 14.87
C LEU A 427 3.58 0.01 16.35
N LYS A 428 4.59 -0.39 17.13
CA LYS A 428 4.46 -0.60 18.58
C LYS A 428 4.23 0.70 19.35
N ALA A 429 4.92 1.78 18.96
CA ALA A 429 4.82 3.08 19.63
C ALA A 429 3.51 3.82 19.32
N TYR A 430 2.96 3.61 18.13
CA TYR A 430 1.83 4.39 17.61
C TYR A 430 0.70 3.48 17.08
N PRO A 431 -0.23 3.04 17.95
CA PRO A 431 -1.32 2.13 17.59
C PRO A 431 -2.27 2.62 16.48
N GLN A 432 -2.26 3.92 16.20
CA GLN A 432 -3.03 4.57 15.12
C GLN A 432 -2.44 4.37 13.73
N ILE A 433 -1.19 3.92 13.63
CA ILE A 433 -0.56 3.51 12.36
C ILE A 433 -1.24 2.21 11.91
N ASP A 434 -1.64 2.19 10.65
CA ASP A 434 -2.16 1.02 9.96
C ASP A 434 -1.02 0.28 9.27
N GLU A 435 -0.28 1.02 8.45
CA GLU A 435 0.87 0.51 7.71
C GLU A 435 2.00 1.53 7.74
N VAL A 436 3.23 1.03 7.71
CA VAL A 436 4.42 1.87 7.63
C VAL A 436 5.45 1.21 6.72
N SER A 437 6.18 2.03 5.99
CA SER A 437 7.36 1.62 5.25
C SER A 437 8.47 2.63 5.49
N VAL A 438 9.62 2.14 5.94
CA VAL A 438 10.82 2.94 6.20
C VAL A 438 11.80 2.76 5.05
N VAL A 439 12.42 3.86 4.62
CA VAL A 439 13.39 3.87 3.52
C VAL A 439 14.55 4.83 3.83
N GLY A 440 15.71 4.55 3.24
CA GLY A 440 16.81 5.50 3.18
C GLY A 440 16.59 6.49 2.03
N TYR A 441 16.95 7.76 2.24
CA TYR A 441 17.03 8.78 1.21
C TYR A 441 18.41 9.45 1.25
N PRO A 442 18.92 10.00 0.13
CA PRO A 442 20.27 10.58 0.09
C PRO A 442 20.46 11.72 1.11
N ASP A 443 21.59 11.71 1.80
CA ASP A 443 22.04 12.79 2.70
C ASP A 443 23.53 13.06 2.45
N GLU A 444 23.90 14.33 2.22
CA GLU A 444 25.25 14.72 1.83
C GLU A 444 26.32 14.33 2.85
N ARG A 445 25.96 14.27 4.14
CA ARG A 445 26.91 14.00 5.23
C ARG A 445 26.91 12.54 5.63
N MET A 446 25.73 11.93 5.70
CA MET A 446 25.56 10.56 6.20
C MET A 446 25.50 9.51 5.09
N GLY A 447 25.51 9.90 3.82
CA GLY A 447 25.25 9.01 2.69
C GLY A 447 23.74 8.78 2.51
N GLU A 448 23.11 8.15 3.50
CA GLU A 448 21.64 8.07 3.61
C GLU A 448 21.13 8.61 4.95
N GLU A 449 19.89 9.09 4.93
CA GLU A 449 19.09 9.47 6.08
C GLU A 449 17.72 8.77 6.01
N ILE A 450 17.01 8.69 7.13
CA ILE A 450 15.86 7.79 7.29
C ILE A 450 14.55 8.56 7.10
N ALA A 451 13.67 8.04 6.25
CA ALA A 451 12.29 8.51 6.08
C ALA A 451 11.27 7.39 6.35
N ALA A 452 10.09 7.76 6.84
CA ALA A 452 8.96 6.85 7.04
C ALA A 452 7.72 7.33 6.26
N ALA A 453 7.11 6.45 5.46
CA ALA A 453 5.77 6.65 4.92
C ALA A 453 4.75 5.90 5.77
N ILE A 454 3.74 6.59 6.27
CA ILE A 454 2.77 6.11 7.26
C ILE A 454 1.36 6.22 6.69
N VAL A 455 0.61 5.12 6.76
CA VAL A 455 -0.84 5.07 6.55
C VAL A 455 -1.50 5.00 7.93
N LEU A 456 -2.51 5.84 8.17
CA LEU A 456 -3.24 5.86 9.43
C LEU A 456 -4.54 5.06 9.33
N LYS A 457 -4.92 4.36 10.40
CA LYS A 457 -6.19 3.60 10.49
C LYS A 457 -7.42 4.47 10.25
N ARG A 458 -7.32 5.77 10.53
CA ARG A 458 -8.35 6.77 10.24
C ARG A 458 -7.69 8.03 9.67
N PRO A 459 -8.00 8.43 8.42
CA PRO A 459 -7.44 9.63 7.80
C PRO A 459 -7.73 10.94 8.56
N SER A 460 -8.70 10.96 9.48
CA SER A 460 -9.05 12.10 10.33
C SER A 460 -8.12 12.30 11.53
N LEU A 461 -7.25 11.34 11.87
CA LEU A 461 -6.30 11.41 12.98
C LEU A 461 -5.00 12.16 12.64
N ARG A 462 -5.05 13.12 11.72
CA ARG A 462 -3.92 13.96 11.25
C ARG A 462 -3.26 14.83 12.33
N ALA A 463 -3.68 14.74 13.59
CA ALA A 463 -3.03 15.42 14.72
C ALA A 463 -1.53 15.05 14.86
N LEU A 464 -1.10 13.89 14.34
CA LEU A 464 0.32 13.51 14.29
C LEU A 464 1.15 14.23 13.21
N GLN A 465 0.52 14.96 12.28
CA GLN A 465 1.22 15.63 11.17
C GLN A 465 2.13 16.81 11.60
N GLY A 466 2.20 17.12 12.90
CA GLY A 466 3.01 18.23 13.43
C GLY A 466 3.87 17.89 14.65
N SER A 467 3.87 16.64 15.10
CA SER A 467 4.69 16.19 16.25
C SER A 467 5.89 15.38 15.76
N ALA A 468 7.10 15.71 16.21
CA ALA A 468 8.24 14.81 16.05
C ALA A 468 7.89 13.45 16.69
N LEU A 469 7.85 12.38 15.89
CA LEU A 469 7.58 11.04 16.43
C LEU A 469 8.78 10.62 17.29
N THR A 470 8.57 10.51 18.60
CA THR A 470 9.55 9.92 19.51
C THR A 470 9.22 8.44 19.67
N VAL A 471 10.07 7.57 19.14
CA VAL A 471 9.85 6.12 19.15
C VAL A 471 10.64 5.51 20.31
N PRO A 472 9.98 4.96 21.35
CA PRO A 472 10.67 4.32 22.46
C PRO A 472 11.55 3.15 21.98
N GLY A 473 12.82 3.16 22.34
CA GLY A 473 13.78 2.09 22.01
C GLY A 473 14.57 2.29 20.71
N LEU A 474 14.27 3.33 19.92
CA LEU A 474 15.15 3.78 18.84
C LEU A 474 16.04 4.92 19.35
N SER A 475 17.31 4.91 18.95
CA SER A 475 18.18 6.06 19.17
C SER A 475 17.76 7.25 18.28
N LEU A 476 18.21 8.46 18.61
CA LEU A 476 18.06 9.62 17.71
C LEU A 476 18.72 9.37 16.33
N TYR A 477 19.69 8.46 16.28
CA TYR A 477 20.38 8.09 15.05
C TYR A 477 19.51 7.22 14.12
N GLU A 478 18.70 6.32 14.69
CA GLU A 478 17.82 5.40 13.95
C GLU A 478 16.40 5.95 13.75
N THR A 479 16.06 7.06 14.42
CA THR A 479 14.75 7.68 14.30
C THR A 479 14.59 8.34 12.93
N PRO A 480 13.48 8.09 12.19
CA PRO A 480 13.22 8.77 10.92
C PRO A 480 13.23 10.29 11.05
N LYS A 481 14.07 10.95 10.25
CA LYS A 481 14.16 12.42 10.18
C LYS A 481 13.01 13.03 9.39
N LYS A 482 12.43 12.26 8.46
CA LYS A 482 11.30 12.67 7.62
C LYS A 482 10.15 11.69 7.77
N ILE A 483 8.93 12.22 7.91
CA ILE A 483 7.72 11.42 8.09
C ILE A 483 6.67 11.93 7.13
N PHE A 484 6.18 11.04 6.27
CA PHE A 484 5.16 11.31 5.28
C PHE A 484 3.91 10.52 5.61
N PHE A 485 2.78 11.21 5.72
CA PHE A 485 1.48 10.56 5.85
C PHE A 485 0.86 10.40 4.47
N VAL A 486 0.67 9.16 4.03
CA VAL A 486 0.16 8.80 2.70
C VAL A 486 -1.17 8.06 2.81
N ASP A 487 -1.99 8.14 1.75
CA ASP A 487 -3.29 7.49 1.74
C ASP A 487 -3.18 5.96 1.57
N SER A 488 -2.13 5.47 0.91
CA SER A 488 -1.83 4.04 0.76
C SER A 488 -0.35 3.82 0.41
N LEU A 489 0.15 2.60 0.66
CA LEU A 489 1.48 2.15 0.22
C LEU A 489 1.36 1.26 -1.04
N PRO A 490 2.29 1.36 -2.01
CA PRO A 490 2.37 0.44 -3.15
C PRO A 490 2.52 -1.03 -2.70
N LYS A 491 1.73 -1.96 -3.26
CA LYS A 491 1.72 -3.40 -2.87
C LYS A 491 1.68 -4.38 -4.06
N THR A 492 2.20 -5.59 -3.87
CA THR A 492 2.17 -6.72 -4.84
C THR A 492 0.82 -7.47 -4.84
N SER A 493 0.65 -8.48 -5.72
CA SER A 493 -0.57 -9.32 -5.82
C SER A 493 -0.93 -10.05 -4.55
N THR A 494 0.07 -10.30 -3.72
CA THR A 494 -0.07 -10.97 -2.42
C THR A 494 -0.23 -9.98 -1.26
N GLY A 495 -0.37 -8.67 -1.52
CA GLY A 495 -0.52 -7.65 -0.48
C GLY A 495 0.80 -7.17 0.14
N LYS A 496 1.96 -7.68 -0.29
CA LYS A 496 3.28 -7.26 0.22
C LYS A 496 3.63 -5.83 -0.24
N ILE A 497 4.05 -4.96 0.68
CA ILE A 497 4.52 -3.59 0.38
C ILE A 497 5.75 -3.64 -0.55
N GLN A 498 5.74 -2.79 -1.58
CA GLN A 498 6.83 -2.61 -2.53
C GLN A 498 7.74 -1.45 -2.08
N ARG A 499 8.67 -1.72 -1.16
CA ARG A 499 9.53 -0.69 -0.54
C ARG A 499 10.35 0.13 -1.56
N VAL A 500 10.77 -0.47 -2.67
CA VAL A 500 11.45 0.25 -3.77
C VAL A 500 10.54 1.33 -4.37
N GLU A 501 9.26 1.02 -4.55
CA GLU A 501 8.29 1.98 -5.07
C GLU A 501 7.93 3.04 -4.03
N VAL A 502 7.87 2.66 -2.74
CA VAL A 502 7.80 3.63 -1.63
C VAL A 502 9.00 4.57 -1.63
N LYS A 503 10.22 4.08 -1.86
CA LYS A 503 11.44 4.90 -1.93
C LYS A 503 11.35 5.93 -3.06
N LYS A 504 10.81 5.57 -4.23
CA LYS A 504 10.54 6.53 -5.32
C LYS A 504 9.47 7.55 -4.94
N GLN A 505 8.35 7.10 -4.36
CA GLN A 505 7.28 7.98 -3.89
C GLN A 505 7.81 9.00 -2.87
N ILE A 506 8.61 8.55 -1.90
CA ILE A 506 9.26 9.44 -0.92
C ILE A 506 10.24 10.39 -1.60
N ALA A 507 11.03 9.95 -2.58
CA ALA A 507 11.92 10.83 -3.33
C ALA A 507 11.16 11.95 -4.07
N GLU A 508 9.96 11.66 -4.61
CA GLU A 508 9.09 12.68 -5.20
C GLU A 508 8.52 13.63 -4.15
N LEU A 509 8.09 13.12 -2.99
CA LEU A 509 7.61 13.93 -1.87
C LEU A 509 8.69 14.87 -1.32
N LEU A 510 9.94 14.39 -1.23
CA LEU A 510 11.10 15.20 -0.81
C LEU A 510 11.38 16.33 -1.82
N LYS A 511 11.32 16.05 -3.13
CA LYS A 511 11.44 17.08 -4.18
C LYS A 511 10.35 18.15 -4.07
N ASN A 512 9.14 17.76 -3.69
CA ASN A 512 8.01 18.67 -3.50
C ASN A 512 8.12 19.51 -2.21
N GLU A 513 8.74 18.99 -1.14
CA GLU A 513 9.06 19.76 0.07
C GLU A 513 10.15 20.81 -0.19
N GLU A 514 11.15 20.51 -1.03
CA GLU A 514 12.28 21.40 -1.30
C GLU A 514 11.95 22.58 -2.25
N GLN A 515 10.79 22.61 -2.91
CA GLN A 515 10.55 23.52 -4.05
C GLN A 515 9.58 24.71 -3.84
N LYS A 516 9.09 25.01 -2.65
CA LYS A 516 8.14 26.14 -2.47
C LYS A 516 8.60 27.18 -1.46
N LEU A 517 9.59 28.00 -1.86
CA LEU A 517 9.85 29.27 -1.19
C LEU A 517 8.76 30.27 -1.56
N TYR A 518 7.92 30.59 -0.59
CA TYR A 518 7.00 31.71 -0.67
C TYR A 518 7.57 32.91 0.11
N TYR A 519 7.45 34.11 -0.44
CA TYR A 519 7.71 35.35 0.29
C TYR A 519 6.52 36.30 0.19
N VAL A 520 6.36 37.17 1.19
CA VAL A 520 5.26 38.16 1.24
C VAL A 520 5.84 39.56 1.34
N ARG A 521 5.33 40.47 0.50
CA ARG A 521 5.69 41.90 0.51
C ARG A 521 4.49 42.78 0.19
N ARG A 522 4.60 44.07 0.49
CA ARG A 522 3.63 45.07 0.02
C ARG A 522 3.74 45.24 -1.51
N ILE A 523 2.59 45.35 -2.18
CA ILE A 523 2.47 45.72 -3.58
C ILE A 523 2.40 47.24 -3.66
N LYS A 524 3.22 47.84 -4.51
CA LYS A 524 3.33 49.30 -4.71
C LYS A 524 2.36 49.77 -5.81
N PRO A 525 1.90 51.04 -5.76
CA PRO A 525 0.97 51.59 -6.75
C PRO A 525 1.43 51.55 -8.21
N ASN A 526 2.75 51.54 -8.45
CA ASN A 526 3.33 51.56 -9.78
C ASN A 526 3.60 50.17 -10.38
N GLU A 527 3.22 49.08 -9.69
CA GLU A 527 3.44 47.70 -10.15
C GLU A 527 2.25 47.17 -10.96
N THR A 528 1.95 47.80 -12.09
CA THR A 528 0.75 47.53 -12.91
C THR A 528 0.59 46.05 -13.27
N ASP A 529 1.65 45.37 -13.74
CA ASP A 529 1.61 43.94 -14.09
C ASP A 529 1.23 43.03 -12.92
N ILE A 530 1.61 43.43 -11.70
CA ILE A 530 1.29 42.69 -10.47
C ILE A 530 -0.15 42.99 -10.06
N LEU A 531 -0.61 44.22 -10.26
CA LEU A 531 -1.99 44.63 -9.99
C LEU A 531 -2.98 43.94 -10.92
N GLU A 532 -2.66 43.77 -12.20
CA GLU A 532 -3.48 42.99 -13.13
C GLU A 532 -3.62 41.52 -12.67
N LYS A 533 -2.51 40.90 -12.25
CA LYS A 533 -2.52 39.55 -11.65
C LYS A 533 -3.33 39.52 -10.35
N ALA A 534 -3.23 40.55 -9.52
CA ALA A 534 -4.00 40.67 -8.28
C ALA A 534 -5.52 40.74 -8.55
N VAL A 535 -5.93 41.50 -9.58
CA VAL A 535 -7.33 41.58 -10.04
C VAL A 535 -7.82 40.20 -10.48
N ALA A 536 -7.04 39.48 -11.28
CA ALA A 536 -7.39 38.14 -11.76
C ALA A 536 -7.58 37.15 -10.59
N ILE A 537 -6.62 37.10 -9.65
CA ILE A 537 -6.70 36.23 -8.47
C ILE A 537 -7.89 36.60 -7.59
N ASN A 538 -8.17 37.90 -7.42
CA ASN A 538 -9.30 38.38 -6.65
C ASN A 538 -10.63 37.96 -7.27
N ASN A 539 -10.80 38.18 -8.57
CA ASN A 539 -12.07 37.94 -9.25
C ASN A 539 -12.36 36.44 -9.39
N GLN A 540 -11.33 35.60 -9.43
CA GLN A 540 -11.49 34.15 -9.31
C GLN A 540 -12.03 33.74 -7.92
N ARG A 541 -11.64 34.45 -6.85
CA ARG A 541 -12.05 34.14 -5.47
C ARG A 541 -13.41 34.73 -5.09
N TRP A 542 -13.69 35.94 -5.57
CA TRP A 542 -14.87 36.74 -5.23
C TRP A 542 -15.88 36.77 -6.37
N LEU A 543 -16.35 35.60 -6.78
CA LEU A 543 -17.39 35.45 -7.80
C LEU A 543 -18.65 36.26 -7.41
N GLY A 544 -19.11 37.11 -8.33
CA GLY A 544 -20.26 38.02 -8.11
C GLY A 544 -19.91 39.34 -7.40
N LEU A 545 -18.65 39.53 -7.00
CA LEU A 545 -18.12 40.77 -6.43
C LEU A 545 -16.76 41.12 -7.08
N PRO A 546 -16.72 41.29 -8.42
CA PRO A 546 -15.48 41.57 -9.12
C PRO A 546 -14.93 42.94 -8.71
N SER A 547 -13.61 43.08 -8.78
CA SER A 547 -12.92 44.36 -8.67
C SER A 547 -12.24 44.71 -9.98
N THR A 548 -12.10 46.01 -10.24
CA THR A 548 -11.41 46.54 -11.40
C THR A 548 -9.92 46.78 -11.09
N LEU A 549 -9.13 46.98 -12.14
CA LEU A 549 -7.74 47.44 -11.99
C LEU A 549 -7.68 48.79 -11.28
N GLU A 550 -8.55 49.72 -11.63
CA GLU A 550 -8.65 51.04 -11.00
C GLU A 550 -8.90 50.94 -9.48
N GLU A 551 -9.82 50.07 -9.06
CA GLU A 551 -10.05 49.81 -7.63
C GLU A 551 -8.80 49.26 -6.94
N PHE A 552 -8.07 48.34 -7.57
CA PHE A 552 -6.83 47.78 -7.01
C PHE A 552 -5.69 48.79 -6.96
N CYS A 553 -5.56 49.66 -7.97
CA CYS A 553 -4.65 50.80 -7.94
C CYS A 553 -4.99 51.71 -6.75
N ALA A 554 -6.27 52.09 -6.59
CA ALA A 554 -6.72 52.89 -5.46
C ALA A 554 -6.42 52.22 -4.11
N ARG A 555 -6.61 50.89 -3.98
CA ARG A 555 -6.25 50.14 -2.75
C ARG A 555 -4.78 50.30 -2.39
N THR A 556 -3.88 50.20 -3.36
CA THR A 556 -2.43 50.36 -3.10
C THR A 556 -2.01 51.78 -2.81
N GLN A 557 -2.73 52.78 -3.35
CA GLN A 557 -2.46 54.20 -3.11
C GLN A 557 -2.96 54.63 -1.73
N ASN A 558 -4.19 54.25 -1.38
CA ASN A 558 -4.84 54.70 -0.15
C ASN A 558 -4.47 53.83 1.06
N GLY A 559 -4.27 52.53 0.87
CA GLY A 559 -4.10 51.57 1.96
C GLY A 559 -2.97 50.57 1.75
N LEU A 560 -3.17 49.36 2.25
CA LEU A 560 -2.16 48.30 2.24
C LEU A 560 -2.65 47.11 1.42
N VAL A 561 -1.84 46.68 0.46
CA VAL A 561 -2.05 45.42 -0.25
C VAL A 561 -0.78 44.59 -0.13
N PHE A 562 -0.87 43.45 0.54
CA PHE A 562 0.21 42.47 0.63
C PHE A 562 0.05 41.43 -0.46
N GLY A 563 1.13 41.08 -1.14
CA GLY A 563 1.20 40.01 -2.13
C GLY A 563 2.06 38.86 -1.61
N ALA A 564 1.56 37.63 -1.75
CA ALA A 564 2.32 36.40 -1.59
C ALA A 564 2.86 35.97 -2.94
N PHE A 565 4.16 35.72 -3.00
CA PHE A 565 4.90 35.40 -4.21
C PHE A 565 5.56 34.03 -4.06
N GLU A 566 5.47 33.23 -5.12
CA GLU A 566 6.25 32.01 -5.31
C GLU A 566 7.38 32.32 -6.28
N GLU A 567 8.61 31.91 -5.99
CA GLU A 567 9.78 32.26 -6.81
C GLU A 567 9.62 31.91 -8.31
N LYS A 568 8.91 30.82 -8.63
CA LYS A 568 8.68 30.38 -10.02
C LYS A 568 7.40 30.93 -10.66
N GLU A 569 6.32 31.11 -9.89
CA GLU A 569 5.00 31.49 -10.43
C GLU A 569 4.65 32.98 -10.26
N GLY A 570 5.49 33.74 -9.55
CA GLY A 570 5.21 35.13 -9.21
C GLY A 570 4.06 35.25 -8.21
N LEU A 571 3.18 36.24 -8.40
CA LEU A 571 2.07 36.50 -7.47
C LEU A 571 1.09 35.31 -7.43
N VAL A 572 0.90 34.72 -6.24
CA VAL A 572 0.00 33.59 -5.98
C VAL A 572 -1.15 33.95 -5.02
N GLY A 573 -1.09 35.10 -4.38
CA GLY A 573 -2.16 35.59 -3.51
C GLY A 573 -2.01 37.04 -3.09
N THR A 574 -3.10 37.65 -2.63
CA THR A 574 -3.16 39.01 -2.13
C THR A 574 -4.00 39.11 -0.86
N LEU A 575 -3.65 40.09 -0.02
CA LEU A 575 -4.42 40.52 1.15
C LEU A 575 -4.52 42.04 1.15
N SER A 576 -5.73 42.58 1.05
CA SER A 576 -6.01 44.00 1.21
C SER A 576 -6.32 44.32 2.67
N CYS A 577 -5.64 45.34 3.21
CA CYS A 577 -5.82 45.80 4.58
C CYS A 577 -6.04 47.32 4.65
N VAL A 578 -6.88 47.75 5.59
CA VAL A 578 -7.11 49.16 5.93
C VAL A 578 -6.90 49.35 7.42
N GLN A 579 -6.13 50.37 7.80
CA GLN A 579 -5.97 50.76 9.19
C GLN A 579 -7.08 51.75 9.54
N VAL A 580 -7.73 51.57 10.70
CA VAL A 580 -8.90 52.37 11.08
C VAL A 580 -8.86 52.70 12.56
N SER A 581 -9.45 53.86 12.89
CA SER A 581 -9.85 54.23 14.24
C SER A 581 -11.32 53.87 14.50
N ASN A 582 -11.71 53.68 15.76
CA ASN A 582 -13.10 53.46 16.16
C ASN A 582 -13.79 52.29 15.44
N VAL A 583 -13.11 51.14 15.32
CA VAL A 583 -13.62 49.96 14.60
C VAL A 583 -15.02 49.52 15.06
N ASP A 584 -15.41 49.80 16.31
CA ASP A 584 -16.75 49.56 16.84
C ASP A 584 -17.88 50.25 16.06
N LYS A 585 -17.61 51.43 15.51
CA LYS A 585 -18.57 52.23 14.74
C LYS A 585 -18.78 51.70 13.32
N ILE A 586 -17.92 50.79 12.84
CA ILE A 586 -18.05 50.20 11.51
C ILE A 586 -19.24 49.22 11.50
N LYS A 587 -20.19 49.48 10.59
CA LYS A 587 -21.38 48.66 10.39
C LYS A 587 -21.40 47.96 9.04
N THR A 588 -20.67 48.47 8.05
CA THR A 588 -20.63 47.90 6.68
C THR A 588 -19.21 47.87 6.11
N TRP A 589 -19.00 47.01 5.11
CA TRP A 589 -17.77 46.87 4.35
C TRP A 589 -17.44 48.17 3.61
N ASN A 590 -18.45 48.86 3.06
CA ASN A 590 -18.25 50.16 2.40
C ASN A 590 -17.76 51.22 3.40
N GLN A 591 -18.29 51.25 4.62
CA GLN A 591 -17.79 52.14 5.68
C GLN A 591 -16.38 51.77 6.12
N ALA A 592 -16.04 50.49 6.18
CA ALA A 592 -14.69 50.05 6.53
C ALA A 592 -13.66 50.43 5.45
N THR A 593 -14.05 50.35 4.18
CA THR A 593 -13.10 50.35 3.05
C THR A 593 -13.20 51.57 2.13
N GLY A 594 -14.12 52.51 2.35
CA GLY A 594 -14.35 53.60 1.39
C GLY A 594 -14.80 53.06 0.03
N ASN A 595 -15.87 52.24 0.04
CA ASN A 595 -16.39 51.54 -1.14
C ASN A 595 -15.34 50.67 -1.86
N GLY A 596 -14.45 50.01 -1.11
CA GLY A 596 -13.48 49.05 -1.65
C GLY A 596 -12.16 49.63 -2.12
N THR A 597 -12.00 50.95 -2.11
CA THR A 597 -10.78 51.67 -2.54
C THR A 597 -9.75 51.85 -1.42
N LEU A 598 -10.11 51.49 -0.19
CA LEU A 598 -9.38 51.73 1.06
C LEU A 598 -9.16 53.21 1.39
N SER A 599 -9.95 54.13 0.83
CA SER A 599 -9.83 55.58 1.09
C SER A 599 -10.03 55.99 2.55
N ASN A 600 -10.60 55.12 3.38
CA ASN A 600 -10.79 55.34 4.81
C ASN A 600 -9.59 54.90 5.66
N HIS A 601 -8.43 54.66 5.03
CA HIS A 601 -7.21 54.32 5.74
C HIS A 601 -6.75 55.47 6.64
N ASP A 602 -6.61 55.18 7.93
CA ASP A 602 -6.11 56.07 8.96
C ASP A 602 -4.81 55.48 9.52
N SER A 603 -3.68 56.10 9.18
CA SER A 603 -2.35 55.65 9.61
C SER A 603 -2.14 55.72 11.12
N ASN A 604 -2.99 56.43 11.85
CA ASN A 604 -2.97 56.53 13.30
C ASN A 604 -3.97 55.57 13.98
N GLY A 605 -4.71 54.78 13.19
CA GLY A 605 -5.72 53.85 13.71
C GLY A 605 -5.12 52.73 14.55
N ASP A 606 -5.83 52.31 15.59
CA ASP A 606 -5.38 51.24 16.48
C ASP A 606 -5.71 49.82 15.97
N THR A 607 -6.35 49.73 14.80
CA THR A 607 -6.88 48.49 14.25
C THR A 607 -6.51 48.31 12.77
N LEU A 608 -5.86 47.19 12.44
CA LEU A 608 -5.63 46.73 11.08
C LEU A 608 -6.75 45.76 10.66
N LEU A 609 -7.62 46.21 9.77
CA LEU A 609 -8.68 45.39 9.18
C LEU A 609 -8.18 44.69 7.91
N CYS A 610 -8.17 43.36 7.92
CA CYS A 610 -7.93 42.52 6.75
C CYS A 610 -9.26 42.30 6.00
N VAL A 611 -9.46 42.95 4.85
CA VAL A 611 -10.79 43.09 4.22
C VAL A 611 -11.01 42.25 2.97
N ALA A 612 -9.95 41.73 2.35
CA ALA A 612 -10.05 40.78 1.23
C ALA A 612 -8.79 39.92 1.16
N ILE A 613 -8.93 38.60 1.32
CA ILE A 613 -7.86 37.61 1.13
C ILE A 613 -8.20 36.78 -0.11
N SER A 614 -7.30 36.75 -1.08
CA SER A 614 -7.48 36.09 -2.37
C SER A 614 -6.24 35.28 -2.72
N VAL A 615 -6.36 33.98 -3.00
CA VAL A 615 -5.24 33.10 -3.37
C VAL A 615 -5.66 32.24 -4.57
N LYS A 616 -4.70 31.88 -5.43
CA LYS A 616 -4.95 30.95 -6.55
C LYS A 616 -5.47 29.61 -6.00
N ASN A 617 -6.49 29.04 -6.63
CA ASN A 617 -7.07 27.76 -6.20
C ASN A 617 -6.10 26.60 -6.47
N THR A 618 -5.65 25.88 -5.44
CA THR A 618 -4.83 24.66 -5.58
C THR A 618 -5.54 23.35 -5.22
N THR A 619 -6.78 23.39 -4.73
CA THR A 619 -7.57 22.17 -4.45
C THR A 619 -9.06 22.42 -4.60
N GLY A 620 -9.78 21.47 -5.23
CA GLY A 620 -11.23 21.51 -5.41
C GLY A 620 -11.99 21.74 -4.10
N ALA A 621 -13.09 22.50 -4.18
CA ALA A 621 -13.92 22.80 -3.02
C ALA A 621 -14.33 21.50 -2.30
N LYS A 622 -14.03 21.40 -1.00
CA LYS A 622 -14.45 20.27 -0.16
C LYS A 622 -15.99 20.20 -0.14
N PRO A 623 -16.59 18.99 -0.18
CA PRO A 623 -18.03 18.84 -0.06
C PRO A 623 -18.52 19.40 1.28
N TYR A 624 -19.67 20.06 1.25
CA TYR A 624 -20.31 20.64 2.44
C TYR A 624 -20.99 19.52 3.24
N HIS A 625 -20.68 19.38 4.53
CA HIS A 625 -21.40 18.49 5.43
C HIS A 625 -22.78 19.06 5.81
N THR A 626 -23.78 18.19 5.91
CA THR A 626 -25.21 18.51 6.08
C THR A 626 -25.66 18.75 7.54
N GLY A 627 -26.69 19.59 7.73
CA GLY A 627 -27.69 19.48 8.81
C GLY A 627 -27.60 20.43 10.03
N GLY A 628 -28.65 21.23 10.27
CA GLY A 628 -29.13 21.54 11.64
C GLY A 628 -28.87 22.93 12.25
N VAL A 629 -28.84 24.01 11.46
CA VAL A 629 -28.59 25.37 11.98
C VAL A 629 -29.70 26.31 11.50
N LYS A 630 -30.29 27.09 12.42
CA LYS A 630 -31.44 27.98 12.19
C LYS A 630 -31.08 29.46 12.08
N SER A 631 -29.87 29.86 12.49
CA SER A 631 -29.40 31.27 12.47
C SER A 631 -27.93 31.41 12.08
N ILE A 632 -27.49 32.63 11.74
CA ILE A 632 -26.07 32.90 11.47
C ILE A 632 -25.22 32.70 12.73
N GLU A 633 -25.76 33.03 13.90
CA GLU A 633 -25.08 32.91 15.18
C GLU A 633 -24.77 31.45 15.50
N GLU A 634 -25.73 30.55 15.28
CA GLU A 634 -25.52 29.10 15.41
C GLU A 634 -24.55 28.58 14.34
N TYR A 635 -24.63 29.08 13.10
CA TYR A 635 -23.74 28.64 12.00
C TYR A 635 -22.28 28.95 12.32
N VAL A 636 -22.03 30.19 12.75
CA VAL A 636 -20.70 30.64 13.16
C VAL A 636 -20.19 29.79 14.33
N LYS A 637 -21.02 29.54 15.35
CA LYS A 637 -20.63 28.73 16.53
C LYS A 637 -20.37 27.26 16.21
N SER A 638 -21.01 26.71 15.19
CA SER A 638 -20.90 25.28 14.84
C SER A 638 -19.50 24.82 14.42
N GLY A 639 -18.60 25.74 14.08
CA GLY A 639 -17.27 25.40 13.57
C GLY A 639 -17.28 24.79 12.15
N LYS A 640 -18.43 24.80 11.46
CA LYS A 640 -18.57 24.17 10.13
C LYS A 640 -18.07 25.05 8.97
N ASP A 641 -17.90 26.36 9.18
CA ASP A 641 -17.47 27.26 8.12
C ASP A 641 -15.94 27.23 7.94
N HIS A 642 -15.47 26.69 6.81
CA HIS A 642 -14.05 26.55 6.53
C HIS A 642 -13.27 27.88 6.48
N VAL A 643 -13.91 29.02 6.19
CA VAL A 643 -13.25 30.33 6.20
C VAL A 643 -13.08 30.83 7.63
N LEU A 644 -14.10 30.67 8.47
CA LEU A 644 -13.99 31.03 9.89
C LEU A 644 -13.02 30.10 10.64
N GLU A 645 -13.04 28.81 10.32
CA GLU A 645 -12.08 27.82 10.84
C GLU A 645 -10.63 28.12 10.42
N PHE A 646 -10.42 28.65 9.22
CA PHE A 646 -9.09 29.10 8.81
C PHE A 646 -8.53 30.17 9.77
N HIS A 647 -9.39 31.10 10.20
CA HIS A 647 -9.02 32.18 11.13
C HIS A 647 -8.88 31.71 12.59
N ARG A 648 -9.67 30.72 13.03
CA ARG A 648 -9.59 30.14 14.39
C ARG A 648 -8.33 29.34 14.67
N LYS A 649 -7.67 28.86 13.62
CA LYS A 649 -6.38 28.16 13.76
C LYS A 649 -5.28 29.15 14.15
N PRO A 650 -4.33 28.75 15.01
CA PRO A 650 -3.12 29.53 15.29
C PRO A 650 -2.44 30.03 14.01
N LYS A 651 -1.86 31.23 14.10
CA LYS A 651 -1.11 31.89 13.01
C LYS A 651 0.11 32.54 13.63
N GLY A 652 1.27 32.40 13.01
CA GLY A 652 2.44 33.13 13.45
C GLY A 652 2.93 32.77 14.85
N GLY A 653 2.62 31.58 15.36
CA GLY A 653 2.95 31.18 16.74
C GLY A 653 2.08 31.80 17.85
N ILE A 654 1.03 32.55 17.49
CA ILE A 654 0.02 33.05 18.44
C ILE A 654 -1.31 32.30 18.28
N GLY A 655 -2.21 32.47 19.26
CA GLY A 655 -3.56 31.93 19.20
C GLY A 655 -4.34 32.37 17.95
N GLY A 656 -5.33 31.58 17.54
CA GLY A 656 -6.19 31.95 16.41
C GLY A 656 -7.21 33.04 16.77
N ALA A 657 -7.89 33.55 15.75
CA ALA A 657 -8.88 34.60 15.92
C ALA A 657 -10.20 34.08 16.52
N THR A 658 -10.84 34.92 17.33
CA THR A 658 -12.16 34.69 17.89
C THR A 658 -13.20 35.57 17.21
N VAL A 659 -14.47 35.18 17.28
CA VAL A 659 -15.57 35.97 16.71
C VAL A 659 -15.74 37.22 17.55
N TRP A 660 -15.54 38.39 16.95
CA TRP A 660 -15.70 39.68 17.62
C TRP A 660 -17.08 40.28 17.38
N LYS A 661 -17.53 40.32 16.12
CA LYS A 661 -18.83 40.91 15.74
C LYS A 661 -19.43 40.22 14.52
N ILE A 662 -20.74 40.03 14.50
CA ILE A 662 -21.49 39.58 13.32
C ILE A 662 -22.29 40.78 12.78
N LEU A 663 -22.11 41.12 11.52
CA LEU A 663 -22.78 42.23 10.83
C LEU A 663 -23.83 41.67 9.87
N LYS A 664 -25.12 41.89 10.17
CA LYS A 664 -26.23 41.31 9.39
C LYS A 664 -26.38 41.89 7.98
N ASN A 665 -25.97 43.15 7.79
CA ASN A 665 -25.89 43.84 6.51
C ASN A 665 -24.47 44.38 6.27
N GLY A 666 -23.47 43.57 6.62
CA GLY A 666 -22.06 43.94 6.49
C GLY A 666 -21.68 44.25 5.04
N ARG A 667 -22.10 43.45 4.08
CA ARG A 667 -21.87 43.69 2.65
C ARG A 667 -23.08 43.19 1.85
N PRO A 668 -24.16 43.99 1.74
CA PRO A 668 -25.43 43.54 1.16
C PRO A 668 -25.32 42.91 -0.24
N ASN A 669 -24.31 43.31 -1.01
CA ASN A 669 -24.06 42.77 -2.35
C ASN A 669 -23.46 41.34 -2.35
N ASP A 670 -22.93 40.84 -1.23
CA ASP A 670 -22.40 39.47 -1.11
C ASP A 670 -23.53 38.45 -0.96
N LYS A 671 -24.01 37.97 -2.11
CA LYS A 671 -25.11 36.98 -2.15
C LYS A 671 -24.71 35.64 -1.55
N GLU A 672 -23.43 35.25 -1.55
CA GLU A 672 -22.98 33.96 -1.00
C GLU A 672 -23.04 33.94 0.53
N SER A 673 -22.75 35.07 1.17
CA SER A 673 -22.92 35.23 2.61
C SER A 673 -24.27 35.80 3.03
N MET A 674 -25.19 36.01 2.08
CA MET A 674 -26.49 36.67 2.31
C MET A 674 -26.38 38.05 2.96
N GLY A 675 -25.34 38.81 2.61
CA GLY A 675 -25.07 40.14 3.19
C GLY A 675 -24.35 40.13 4.53
N TYR A 676 -24.15 38.96 5.15
CA TYR A 676 -23.50 38.84 6.45
C TYR A 676 -21.96 38.93 6.35
N ASN A 677 -21.36 39.55 7.35
CA ASN A 677 -19.91 39.48 7.61
C ASN A 677 -19.63 39.12 9.07
N VAL A 678 -18.53 38.43 9.29
CA VAL A 678 -18.06 38.03 10.63
C VAL A 678 -16.68 38.62 10.82
N LEU A 679 -16.53 39.51 11.80
CA LEU A 679 -15.26 40.10 12.15
C LEU A 679 -14.55 39.16 13.13
N MET A 680 -13.41 38.63 12.71
CA MET A 680 -12.59 37.68 13.47
C MET A 680 -11.39 38.42 14.05
N LYS A 681 -11.32 38.58 15.37
CA LYS A 681 -10.24 39.31 16.04
C LYS A 681 -9.15 38.36 16.51
N TYR A 682 -7.92 38.58 16.03
CA TYR A 682 -6.74 37.87 16.52
C TYR A 682 -6.35 38.34 17.93
N PRO A 683 -5.54 37.57 18.68
CA PRO A 683 -4.98 38.03 19.95
C PRO A 683 -4.32 39.41 19.79
N GLU A 684 -4.43 40.23 20.83
CA GLU A 684 -3.88 41.59 20.83
C GLU A 684 -2.37 41.57 20.56
N ILE A 685 -1.92 42.49 19.73
CA ILE A 685 -0.54 42.59 19.28
C ILE A 685 0.15 43.71 20.06
N THR A 686 1.27 43.37 20.66
CA THR A 686 2.18 44.31 21.33
C THR A 686 3.54 44.24 20.65
N LYS A 687 4.40 45.24 20.87
CA LYS A 687 5.78 45.25 20.36
C LYS A 687 6.58 43.98 20.74
N ASN A 688 6.23 43.34 21.86
CA ASN A 688 6.89 42.14 22.38
C ASN A 688 6.24 40.83 21.90
N THR A 689 5.14 40.89 21.14
CA THR A 689 4.47 39.70 20.63
C THR A 689 5.39 38.98 19.65
N LYS A 690 5.81 37.75 19.99
CA LYS A 690 6.63 36.91 19.12
C LYS A 690 5.75 36.34 18.00
N ILE A 691 6.04 36.77 16.77
CA ILE A 691 5.35 36.29 15.57
C ILE A 691 6.38 35.59 14.69
N VAL A 692 6.16 34.29 14.43
CA VAL A 692 7.06 33.43 13.66
C VAL A 692 6.47 33.17 12.29
N ARG A 693 7.16 33.54 11.20
CA ARG A 693 6.71 33.17 9.85
C ARG A 693 6.85 31.67 9.64
N SER A 694 5.81 31.06 9.09
CA SER A 694 5.80 29.65 8.77
C SER A 694 6.45 29.39 7.40
N ASN A 695 7.62 28.76 7.34
CA ASN A 695 8.35 28.54 6.08
C ASN A 695 7.71 27.51 5.12
N THR A 696 6.70 26.77 5.56
CA THR A 696 6.03 25.70 4.78
C THR A 696 4.51 25.86 4.71
N SER A 697 4.00 27.05 5.06
CA SER A 697 2.57 27.34 5.14
C SER A 697 1.97 27.79 3.81
N SER A 698 0.64 27.64 3.67
CA SER A 698 -0.07 28.10 2.47
C SER A 698 -0.01 29.63 2.30
N PRO A 699 -0.14 30.15 1.06
CA PRO A 699 -0.12 31.60 0.81
C PRO A 699 -1.11 32.41 1.68
N SER A 700 -2.29 31.87 1.96
CA SER A 700 -3.28 32.54 2.82
C SER A 700 -2.79 32.69 4.27
N VAL A 701 -2.10 31.68 4.80
CA VAL A 701 -1.51 31.74 6.14
C VAL A 701 -0.41 32.79 6.19
N LEU A 702 0.49 32.77 5.19
CA LEU A 702 1.60 33.72 5.09
C LEU A 702 1.13 35.17 5.02
N LEU A 703 0.05 35.44 4.26
CA LEU A 703 -0.53 36.78 4.17
C LEU A 703 -1.04 37.29 5.53
N ILE A 704 -1.70 36.45 6.30
CA ILE A 704 -2.15 36.80 7.66
C ILE A 704 -0.96 36.98 8.61
N GLU A 705 0.00 36.07 8.59
CA GLU A 705 1.22 36.19 9.41
C GLU A 705 1.96 37.49 9.10
N HIS A 706 2.00 37.90 7.84
CA HIS A 706 2.55 39.18 7.42
C HIS A 706 1.74 40.37 7.96
N ALA A 707 0.41 40.30 7.96
CA ALA A 707 -0.42 41.35 8.55
C ALA A 707 -0.22 41.47 10.07
N LEU A 708 -0.06 40.35 10.78
CA LEU A 708 0.25 40.34 12.21
C LEU A 708 1.64 40.96 12.47
N LEU A 709 2.64 40.61 11.66
CA LEU A 709 3.97 41.22 11.74
C LEU A 709 3.93 42.72 11.47
N TYR A 710 3.23 43.13 10.41
CA TYR A 710 3.04 44.55 10.09
C TYR A 710 2.42 45.30 11.27
N ALA A 711 1.37 44.74 11.88
CA ALA A 711 0.71 45.33 13.04
C ALA A 711 1.67 45.48 14.22
N ARG A 712 2.49 44.45 14.53
CA ARG A 712 3.51 44.54 15.57
C ARG A 712 4.54 45.63 15.29
N ASP A 713 5.08 45.64 14.07
CA ASP A 713 6.17 46.51 13.67
C ASP A 713 5.73 47.99 13.61
N HIS A 714 4.42 48.24 13.45
CA HIS A 714 3.81 49.58 13.44
C HIS A 714 2.98 49.87 14.71
N GLU A 715 3.13 49.05 15.76
CA GLU A 715 2.46 49.21 17.06
C GLU A 715 0.91 49.31 16.99
N ILE A 716 0.31 48.66 15.99
CA ILE A 716 -1.14 48.52 15.82
C ILE A 716 -1.63 47.38 16.72
N ARG A 717 -2.48 47.70 17.70
CA ARG A 717 -2.89 46.75 18.74
C ARG A 717 -3.81 45.65 18.23
N ASN A 718 -4.75 46.00 17.36
CA ASN A 718 -5.81 45.08 16.94
C ASN A 718 -5.61 44.63 15.49
N VAL A 719 -5.70 43.32 15.24
CA VAL A 719 -5.79 42.76 13.88
C VAL A 719 -7.11 42.01 13.74
N ILE A 720 -7.94 42.45 12.80
CA ILE A 720 -9.29 41.91 12.62
C ILE A 720 -9.49 41.50 11.17
N ALA A 721 -9.87 40.25 10.93
CA ALA A 721 -10.26 39.77 9.61
C ALA A 721 -11.76 39.99 9.37
N PHE A 722 -12.08 40.85 8.40
CA PHE A 722 -13.44 41.12 7.96
C PHE A 722 -13.89 39.99 7.01
N SER A 723 -14.36 38.89 7.61
CA SER A 723 -14.55 37.62 6.91
C SER A 723 -15.98 37.45 6.39
N ARG A 724 -16.13 36.62 5.35
CA ARG A 724 -17.44 36.15 4.90
C ARG A 724 -17.68 34.69 5.34
N PRO A 725 -18.88 34.33 5.82
CA PRO A 725 -19.26 32.94 6.08
C PRO A 725 -19.59 32.21 4.76
N ALA A 726 -18.58 31.62 4.12
CA ALA A 726 -18.65 31.15 2.73
C ALA A 726 -19.60 29.96 2.46
N GLY A 727 -20.09 29.27 3.49
CA GLY A 727 -21.06 28.17 3.34
C GLY A 727 -22.50 28.52 3.72
N PHE A 728 -22.76 29.72 4.25
CA PHE A 728 -24.01 30.01 4.96
C PHE A 728 -25.26 29.90 4.09
N ARG A 729 -25.27 30.48 2.88
CA ARG A 729 -26.42 30.41 1.97
C ARG A 729 -26.78 28.97 1.60
N LYS A 730 -25.79 28.15 1.27
CA LYS A 730 -26.00 26.72 0.94
C LYS A 730 -26.52 25.94 2.13
N TYR A 731 -26.07 26.31 3.33
CA TYR A 731 -26.49 25.69 4.58
C TYR A 731 -27.96 25.99 4.91
N LEU A 732 -28.39 27.25 4.80
CA LEU A 732 -29.78 27.64 4.99
C LEU A 732 -30.70 26.99 3.95
N ALA A 733 -30.32 26.98 2.67
CA ALA A 733 -31.12 26.39 1.59
C ALA A 733 -31.39 24.88 1.78
N LEU A 734 -30.49 24.16 2.45
CA LEU A 734 -30.66 22.74 2.80
C LEU A 734 -31.53 22.54 4.06
N SER A 735 -31.51 23.48 5.01
CA SER A 735 -32.36 23.44 6.21
C SER A 735 -33.86 23.65 5.92
N PHE A 736 -34.23 24.25 4.78
CA PHE A 736 -35.63 24.44 4.36
C PHE A 736 -36.19 23.31 3.47
N ARG A 737 -35.37 22.32 3.11
CA ARG A 737 -35.79 21.13 2.33
C ARG A 737 -35.92 19.85 3.18
N ALA A 738 -35.71 19.95 4.49
CA ALA A 738 -35.75 18.84 5.45
C ALA A 738 -36.99 18.92 6.35
#